data_AF-A0A930KUZ9-F1
#
_entry.id   AF-A0A930KUZ9-F1
#
_cell.length_a   1.000
_cell.length_b   1.000
_cell.length_c   1.000
_cell.angle_alpha   90.00
_cell.angle_beta   90.00
_cell.angle_gamma   90.00
#
_symmetry.space_group_name_H-M   'P 1'
#
loop_
_entity.id
_entity.type
_entity.pdbx_description
1 polymer ?
#
loop_
_entity_poly.entity_id
_entity_poly.type
_entity_poly.pdbx_seq_one_letter_code
_entity_poly.pdbx_strand_id
1 'polypeptide(L)'
;MKYFIENMGPIRYAEYSLESFNVVCGMNNTGKTYITYSLFGFLSGWEGIFESILHHPAVEKTPLNLDELMKMENPKIDLNLYYGDLSKPSILQDVLNILCDVYSKNLGAIFAAEESKFANGSLSIQMDEMDVKKIYDSEWSFTVNIPASLDGKNGAAQYLPIFVEKKENDFCVYFKFVDIASAGLSILSNYEEKLIGIFNKGTSYMIVRHILQALFPRPYISSAERTGVVTFREDLAFARQKFVTSIVSKAKNRGDSRNRVLFDSLFKDDESVDPKYDFEYPSAVQANIDFMTKIETVVKKNSYIKQEYENILEYFLKISEGEYKYSGSSVGYFLAKGRSKRFGLDEVSSSVRALADLWFYLRYYAQKGDLLIIDEPELNLHPKNQRFMARLLAMISRAGINILITTHSEYILRELNYLIRLYSVWDKVERDNSLVAEYDESMLVDYQEVNVCVTGRDSVLVPGNKKKTRANTLSKVEIDEYGIKLDSFNDVIDEMNRLEDYIYWGGGMIKLFENLFDSKVVNFLSDPRDGFVLGEPKREDHSGYTLRIIGIPKGAYLVDVDNNFDVTSIFGSCHSQAKRPDYIIVDPSKSVVCVIELKGGSRKRRDIVSQLKGGEAFLKYCDAVIKIFSSNGNEKSCPCPCKWCQYSSTENSEYKVRYVYITGLSNDAPKPSKEKYRAAGSPKRKISPPAVNSKVENTPDRFAKFGLEHMFF
;
A
#
# COMPACT_ATOMS: atom_id res chain seq x y z
N MET A 1 -0.05 13.80 -12.83
CA MET A 1 -1.13 14.67 -12.33
C MET A 1 -1.08 14.71 -10.83
N LYS A 2 -1.26 15.91 -10.28
CA LYS A 2 -1.45 16.15 -8.85
C LYS A 2 -2.92 16.44 -8.57
N TYR A 3 -3.47 15.70 -7.62
CA TYR A 3 -4.82 15.87 -7.09
C TYR A 3 -4.75 16.60 -5.77
N PHE A 4 -5.62 17.59 -5.61
CA PHE A 4 -5.77 18.35 -4.39
C PHE A 4 -7.20 18.25 -3.90
N ILE A 5 -7.36 17.89 -2.63
CA ILE A 5 -8.66 17.77 -1.99
C ILE A 5 -8.70 18.73 -0.81
N GLU A 6 -9.77 19.52 -0.71
CA GLU A 6 -10.04 20.42 0.42
C GLU A 6 -11.39 20.10 1.06
N ASN A 7 -11.45 20.11 2.39
CA ASN A 7 -12.66 19.96 3.21
C ASN A 7 -13.58 18.80 2.79
N MET A 8 -13.00 17.63 2.52
CA MET A 8 -13.74 16.47 2.06
C MET A 8 -13.90 15.46 3.19
N GLY A 9 -15.07 15.50 3.83
CA GLY A 9 -15.34 14.74 5.04
C GLY A 9 -14.32 15.11 6.14
N PRO A 10 -13.60 14.13 6.71
CA PRO A 10 -12.60 14.39 7.75
C PRO A 10 -11.29 14.98 7.21
N ILE A 11 -11.04 14.98 5.90
CA ILE A 11 -9.81 15.50 5.30
C ILE A 11 -9.92 17.02 5.16
N ARG A 12 -9.02 17.76 5.82
CA ARG A 12 -8.97 19.22 5.70
C ARG A 12 -8.32 19.65 4.40
N TYR A 13 -7.19 19.04 4.08
CA TYR A 13 -6.44 19.27 2.85
C TYR A 13 -5.57 18.04 2.56
N ALA A 14 -5.42 17.65 1.30
CA ALA A 14 -4.51 16.61 0.85
C ALA A 14 -3.99 16.92 -0.55
N GLU A 15 -2.70 16.68 -0.78
CA GLU A 15 -2.06 16.66 -2.10
C GLU A 15 -1.55 15.25 -2.35
N TYR A 16 -1.87 14.66 -3.51
CA TYR A 16 -1.36 13.35 -3.87
C TYR A 16 -1.32 13.13 -5.39
N SER A 17 -0.48 12.19 -5.81
CA SER A 17 -0.39 11.68 -7.18
C SER A 17 -0.62 10.16 -7.16
N LEU A 18 -0.84 9.59 -8.34
CA LEU A 18 -0.97 8.14 -8.53
C LEU A 18 0.26 7.60 -9.25
N GLU A 19 0.83 6.54 -8.70
CA GLU A 19 1.81 5.65 -9.34
C GLU A 19 1.10 4.37 -9.84
N SER A 20 1.85 3.34 -10.25
CA SER A 20 1.25 2.06 -10.69
C SER A 20 0.64 1.25 -9.55
N PHE A 21 1.16 1.37 -8.33
CA PHE A 21 0.59 0.74 -7.13
C PHE A 21 0.44 1.75 -5.99
N ASN A 22 -0.80 2.11 -5.67
CA ASN A 22 -1.12 3.11 -4.63
C ASN A 22 -1.81 2.47 -3.43
N VAL A 23 -1.36 2.84 -2.23
CA VAL A 23 -1.94 2.38 -0.98
C VAL A 23 -2.27 3.58 -0.09
N VAL A 24 -3.53 3.66 0.33
CA VAL A 24 -4.00 4.62 1.34
C VAL A 24 -4.30 3.85 2.61
N CYS A 25 -3.42 3.94 3.61
CA CYS A 25 -3.60 3.29 4.90
C CYS A 25 -3.87 4.30 6.03
N GLY A 26 -4.23 3.80 7.22
CA GLY A 26 -4.52 4.63 8.38
C GLY A 26 -5.71 4.13 9.18
N MET A 27 -5.96 4.77 10.32
CA MET A 27 -7.04 4.37 11.23
C MET A 27 -8.43 4.55 10.61
N ASN A 28 -9.44 3.92 11.20
CA ASN A 28 -10.83 4.12 10.79
C ASN A 28 -11.25 5.58 11.00
N ASN A 29 -12.19 6.04 10.17
CA ASN A 29 -12.75 7.40 10.24
C ASN A 29 -11.75 8.55 10.01
N THR A 30 -10.62 8.29 9.34
CA THR A 30 -9.60 9.31 9.02
C THR A 30 -9.69 9.88 7.61
N GLY A 31 -10.55 9.30 6.74
CA GLY A 31 -10.82 9.85 5.39
C GLY A 31 -10.43 8.97 4.21
N LYS A 32 -9.97 7.73 4.42
CA LYS A 32 -9.58 6.80 3.35
C LYS A 32 -10.63 6.67 2.24
N THR A 33 -11.89 6.37 2.60
CA THR A 33 -13.02 6.25 1.66
C THR A 33 -13.33 7.58 0.96
N TYR A 34 -13.13 8.73 1.62
CA TYR A 34 -13.33 10.03 0.97
C TYR A 34 -12.30 10.28 -0.12
N ILE A 35 -11.03 9.91 0.11
CA ILE A 35 -9.98 9.99 -0.92
C ILE A 35 -10.32 9.10 -2.13
N THR A 36 -10.70 7.85 -1.90
CA THR A 36 -10.94 6.91 -3.01
C THR A 36 -12.24 7.20 -3.75
N TYR A 37 -13.34 7.46 -3.05
CA TYR A 37 -14.64 7.70 -3.70
C TYR A 37 -14.67 9.03 -4.43
N SER A 38 -13.95 10.05 -3.95
CA SER A 38 -13.86 11.32 -4.67
C SER A 38 -13.04 11.22 -5.95
N LEU A 39 -11.92 10.50 -5.93
CA LEU A 39 -11.15 10.24 -7.14
C LEU A 39 -11.95 9.37 -8.11
N PHE A 40 -12.56 8.29 -7.62
CA PHE A 40 -13.42 7.42 -8.41
C PHE A 40 -14.53 8.22 -9.10
N GLY A 41 -15.31 8.98 -8.32
CA GLY A 41 -16.45 9.75 -8.83
C GLY A 41 -16.05 10.76 -9.91
N PHE A 42 -14.90 11.42 -9.76
CA PHE A 42 -14.37 12.31 -10.78
C PHE A 42 -13.99 11.54 -12.05
N LEU A 43 -13.17 10.50 -11.91
CA LEU A 43 -12.68 9.71 -13.07
C LEU A 43 -13.82 8.97 -13.78
N SER A 44 -14.88 8.56 -13.08
CA SER A 44 -16.03 7.90 -13.69
C SER A 44 -16.99 8.88 -14.37
N GLY A 45 -17.00 10.15 -13.96
CA GLY A 45 -18.00 11.13 -14.38
C GLY A 45 -17.48 12.26 -15.28
N TRP A 46 -16.16 12.42 -15.43
CA TRP A 46 -15.59 13.59 -16.11
C TRP A 46 -16.05 13.75 -17.56
N GLU A 47 -16.29 12.66 -18.30
CA GLU A 47 -16.74 12.73 -19.70
C GLU A 47 -18.11 13.39 -19.81
N GLY A 48 -19.06 13.00 -18.95
CA GLY A 48 -20.37 13.64 -18.95
C GLY A 48 -20.31 15.10 -18.47
N ILE A 49 -19.40 15.44 -17.55
CA ILE A 49 -19.15 16.85 -17.19
C ILE A 49 -18.62 17.59 -18.42
N PHE A 50 -17.66 16.99 -19.13
CA PHE A 50 -17.00 17.56 -20.30
C PHE A 50 -18.00 17.82 -21.44
N GLU A 51 -18.97 16.94 -21.65
CA GLU A 51 -20.08 17.13 -22.59
C GLU A 51 -21.00 18.29 -22.18
N SER A 52 -21.25 18.46 -20.88
CA SER A 52 -22.09 19.55 -20.37
C SER A 52 -21.48 20.95 -20.52
N ILE A 53 -20.15 21.05 -20.67
CA ILE A 53 -19.41 22.32 -20.76
C ILE A 53 -18.97 22.69 -22.18
N LEU A 54 -19.51 22.03 -23.22
CA LEU A 54 -19.15 22.26 -24.63
C LEU A 54 -19.19 23.75 -25.05
N HIS A 55 -20.12 24.54 -24.49
CA HIS A 55 -20.29 25.96 -24.80
C HIS A 55 -19.65 26.90 -23.76
N HIS A 56 -18.81 26.39 -22.88
CA HIS A 56 -18.14 27.22 -21.88
C HIS A 56 -17.04 28.07 -22.53
N PRO A 57 -16.92 29.39 -22.24
CA PRO A 57 -15.98 30.28 -22.93
C PRO A 57 -14.51 29.81 -22.93
N ALA A 58 -14.09 29.12 -21.88
CA ALA A 58 -12.74 28.56 -21.81
C ALA A 58 -12.53 27.33 -22.71
N VAL A 59 -13.58 26.52 -22.92
CA VAL A 59 -13.60 25.37 -23.86
C VAL A 59 -13.70 25.86 -25.30
N GLU A 60 -14.34 27.01 -25.51
CA GLU A 60 -14.43 27.67 -26.82
C GLU A 60 -13.09 28.28 -27.29
N LYS A 61 -12.12 28.47 -26.39
CA LYS A 61 -10.75 28.87 -26.79
C LYS A 61 -10.17 27.75 -27.63
N THR A 62 -9.81 28.07 -28.87
CA THR A 62 -9.22 27.10 -29.80
C THR A 62 -7.99 27.69 -30.46
N PRO A 63 -6.84 26.98 -30.46
CA PRO A 63 -5.68 27.37 -31.25
C PRO A 63 -5.81 26.92 -32.72
N LEU A 64 -6.92 26.29 -33.09
CA LEU A 64 -7.10 25.60 -34.36
C LEU A 64 -7.73 26.51 -35.42
N ASN A 65 -7.12 26.51 -36.61
CA ASN A 65 -7.62 27.20 -37.80
C ASN A 65 -7.62 26.23 -39.00
N LEU A 66 -8.78 25.63 -39.29
CA LEU A 66 -8.94 24.65 -40.38
C LEU A 66 -8.62 25.24 -41.76
N ASP A 67 -8.95 26.51 -42.00
CA ASP A 67 -8.69 27.16 -43.30
C ASP A 67 -7.20 27.31 -43.58
N GLU A 68 -6.40 27.57 -42.54
CA GLU A 68 -4.95 27.60 -42.63
C GLU A 68 -4.37 26.20 -42.79
N LEU A 69 -4.87 25.22 -42.02
CA LEU A 69 -4.42 23.83 -42.09
C LEU A 69 -4.63 23.23 -43.48
N MET A 70 -5.75 23.51 -44.15
CA MET A 70 -6.02 23.02 -45.50
C MET A 70 -5.08 23.58 -46.57
N LYS A 71 -4.42 24.71 -46.31
CA LYS A 71 -3.44 25.32 -47.22
C LYS A 71 -2.02 24.78 -47.02
N MET A 72 -1.78 24.03 -45.94
CA MET A 72 -0.48 23.46 -45.63
C MET A 72 -0.22 22.19 -46.46
N GLU A 73 1.03 21.98 -46.87
CA GLU A 73 1.45 20.75 -47.55
C GLU A 73 1.39 19.52 -46.63
N ASN A 74 1.69 19.72 -45.34
CA ASN A 74 1.58 18.70 -44.29
C ASN A 74 0.76 19.26 -43.11
N PRO A 75 -0.57 19.18 -43.17
CA PRO A 75 -1.44 19.79 -42.17
C PRO A 75 -1.27 19.14 -40.79
N LYS A 76 -0.76 19.92 -39.83
CA LYS A 76 -0.57 19.47 -38.45
C LYS A 76 -0.60 20.64 -37.47
N ILE A 77 -0.92 20.33 -36.22
CA ILE A 77 -0.77 21.26 -35.09
C ILE A 77 0.08 20.63 -34.00
N ASP A 78 0.76 21.46 -33.22
CA ASP A 78 1.49 21.04 -32.02
C ASP A 78 0.57 21.08 -30.79
N LEU A 79 0.50 19.99 -30.03
CA LEU A 79 -0.26 19.91 -28.79
C LEU A 79 0.26 20.87 -27.71
N ASN A 80 1.49 21.37 -27.79
CA ASN A 80 2.01 22.44 -26.94
C ASN A 80 1.09 23.67 -26.92
N LEU A 81 0.31 23.90 -27.98
CA LEU A 81 -0.67 25.00 -28.05
C LEU A 81 -1.84 24.84 -27.05
N TYR A 82 -2.10 23.62 -26.58
CA TYR A 82 -3.18 23.31 -25.64
C TYR A 82 -2.73 23.37 -24.19
N TYR A 83 -1.59 22.76 -23.86
CA TYR A 83 -1.12 22.66 -22.48
C TYR A 83 -0.05 23.70 -22.10
N GLY A 84 0.67 24.25 -23.08
CA GLY A 84 1.63 25.34 -22.90
C GLY A 84 2.73 25.06 -21.89
N ASP A 85 3.28 26.13 -21.32
CA ASP A 85 4.19 26.09 -20.17
C ASP A 85 3.36 25.82 -18.91
N LEU A 86 3.67 24.75 -18.17
CA LEU A 86 2.94 24.35 -16.95
C LEU A 86 2.92 25.43 -15.85
N SER A 87 3.81 26.43 -15.93
CA SER A 87 3.82 27.59 -15.03
C SER A 87 2.85 28.71 -15.41
N LYS A 88 2.20 28.61 -16.57
CA LYS A 88 1.29 29.63 -17.12
C LYS A 88 -0.12 29.07 -17.34
N PRO A 89 -1.15 29.93 -17.37
CA PRO A 89 -2.49 29.50 -17.76
C PRO A 89 -2.49 28.91 -19.16
N SER A 90 -3.12 27.75 -19.31
CA SER A 90 -3.27 27.02 -20.57
C SER A 90 -4.71 26.59 -20.79
N ILE A 91 -5.07 26.28 -22.04
CA ILE A 91 -6.43 25.84 -22.38
C ILE A 91 -6.76 24.57 -21.59
N LEU A 92 -5.81 23.64 -21.51
CA LEU A 92 -6.02 22.37 -20.81
C LEU A 92 -6.19 22.56 -19.30
N GLN A 93 -5.38 23.42 -18.67
CA GLN A 93 -5.54 23.70 -17.23
C GLN A 93 -6.83 24.47 -16.93
N ASP A 94 -7.25 25.40 -17.80
CA ASP A 94 -8.55 26.07 -17.68
C ASP A 94 -9.70 25.05 -17.74
N VAL A 95 -9.65 24.09 -18.67
CA VAL A 95 -10.63 23.01 -18.79
C VAL A 95 -10.65 22.13 -17.55
N LEU A 96 -9.49 21.70 -17.05
CA LEU A 96 -9.38 20.91 -15.82
C LEU A 96 -10.00 21.63 -14.61
N ASN A 97 -9.74 22.93 -14.46
CA ASN A 97 -10.33 23.73 -13.39
C ASN A 97 -11.86 23.75 -13.47
N ILE A 98 -12.43 23.89 -14.67
CA ILE A 98 -13.90 23.89 -14.85
C ILE A 98 -14.50 22.52 -14.56
N LEU A 99 -13.86 21.43 -15.02
CA LEU A 99 -14.29 20.07 -14.71
C LEU A 99 -14.33 19.85 -13.19
N CYS A 100 -13.27 20.27 -12.51
CA CYS A 100 -13.13 20.21 -11.06
C CYS A 100 -14.16 21.06 -10.33
N ASP A 101 -14.45 22.28 -10.81
CA ASP A 101 -15.46 23.18 -10.23
C ASP A 101 -16.87 22.62 -10.35
N VAL A 102 -17.23 22.07 -11.52
CA VAL A 102 -18.54 21.45 -11.73
C VAL A 102 -18.65 20.19 -10.88
N TYR A 103 -17.61 19.37 -10.82
CA TYR A 103 -17.57 18.18 -9.97
C TYR A 103 -17.74 18.54 -8.48
N SER A 104 -16.99 19.52 -7.99
CA SER A 104 -16.97 19.94 -6.58
C SER A 104 -18.33 20.46 -6.09
N LYS A 105 -19.09 21.11 -6.98
CA LYS A 105 -20.46 21.58 -6.67
C LYS A 105 -21.50 20.46 -6.51
N ASN A 106 -21.15 19.24 -6.91
CA ASN A 106 -22.05 18.08 -6.96
C ASN A 106 -21.58 16.95 -6.02
N LEU A 107 -20.68 17.24 -5.07
CA LEU A 107 -20.14 16.25 -4.14
C LEU A 107 -21.21 15.59 -3.27
N GLY A 108 -22.29 16.30 -2.89
CA GLY A 108 -23.38 15.70 -2.13
C GLY A 108 -23.99 14.51 -2.86
N ALA A 109 -24.28 14.66 -4.16
CA ALA A 109 -24.74 13.55 -4.99
C ALA A 109 -23.73 12.41 -5.11
N ILE A 110 -22.43 12.71 -5.32
CA ILE A 110 -21.36 11.70 -5.43
C ILE A 110 -21.27 10.80 -4.19
N PHE A 111 -21.46 11.39 -3.01
CA PHE A 111 -21.39 10.70 -1.72
C PHE A 111 -22.76 10.26 -1.16
N ALA A 112 -23.85 10.45 -1.92
CA ALA A 112 -25.22 10.25 -1.44
C ALA A 112 -25.48 10.91 -0.08
N ALA A 113 -25.11 12.19 0.04
CA ALA A 113 -25.17 12.96 1.26
C ALA A 113 -25.67 14.39 1.00
N GLU A 114 -26.10 15.08 2.06
CA GLU A 114 -26.58 16.45 1.96
C GLU A 114 -25.48 17.39 1.42
N GLU A 115 -25.82 18.21 0.42
CA GLU A 115 -24.89 19.18 -0.20
C GLU A 115 -24.28 20.16 0.82
N SER A 116 -25.01 20.46 1.91
CA SER A 116 -24.52 21.31 3.00
C SER A 116 -23.22 20.78 3.64
N LYS A 117 -23.00 19.46 3.62
CA LYS A 117 -21.79 18.82 4.17
C LYS A 117 -20.55 19.08 3.32
N PHE A 118 -20.73 19.43 2.04
CA PHE A 118 -19.66 19.68 1.08
C PHE A 118 -19.63 21.13 0.60
N ALA A 119 -20.31 22.06 1.28
CA ALA A 119 -20.40 23.46 0.84
C ALA A 119 -19.03 24.15 0.62
N ASN A 120 -17.99 23.71 1.33
CA ASN A 120 -16.60 24.18 1.17
C ASN A 120 -15.65 23.09 0.66
N GLY A 121 -16.20 21.95 0.22
CA GLY A 121 -15.46 20.82 -0.31
C GLY A 121 -15.04 21.07 -1.75
N SER A 122 -13.80 20.74 -2.09
CA SER A 122 -13.36 20.81 -3.49
C SER A 122 -12.33 19.74 -3.83
N LEU A 123 -12.36 19.37 -5.12
CA LEU A 123 -11.29 18.65 -5.81
C LEU A 123 -10.70 19.61 -6.82
N SER A 124 -9.37 19.67 -6.93
CA SER A 124 -8.69 20.34 -8.04
C SER A 124 -7.54 19.49 -8.55
N ILE A 125 -7.18 19.68 -9.82
CA ILE A 125 -6.17 18.89 -10.52
C ILE A 125 -5.17 19.84 -11.17
N GLN A 126 -3.89 19.56 -10.98
CA GLN A 126 -2.81 20.26 -11.66
C GLN A 126 -1.97 19.28 -12.47
N MET A 127 -1.64 19.69 -13.68
CA MET A 127 -0.72 18.92 -14.52
C MET A 127 0.73 19.01 -14.02
N ASP A 128 1.47 17.93 -14.20
CA ASP A 128 2.91 17.86 -13.96
C ASP A 128 3.67 17.37 -15.21
N GLU A 129 4.99 17.27 -15.11
CA GLU A 129 5.85 16.85 -16.24
C GLU A 129 5.55 15.41 -16.71
N MET A 130 5.09 14.53 -15.82
CA MET A 130 4.72 13.16 -16.19
C MET A 130 3.48 13.13 -17.08
N ASP A 131 2.57 14.08 -16.90
CA ASP A 131 1.39 14.21 -17.75
C ASP A 131 1.74 14.62 -19.18
N VAL A 132 2.73 15.51 -19.33
CA VAL A 132 3.25 15.88 -20.66
C VAL A 132 3.84 14.66 -21.36
N LYS A 133 4.55 13.80 -20.61
CA LYS A 133 5.05 12.53 -21.13
C LYS A 133 3.91 11.58 -21.54
N LYS A 134 2.85 11.45 -20.73
CA LYS A 134 1.65 10.66 -21.13
C LYS A 134 1.00 11.17 -22.41
N ILE A 135 0.94 12.50 -22.59
CA ILE A 135 0.45 13.09 -23.84
C ILE A 135 1.37 12.70 -25.00
N TYR A 136 2.69 12.81 -24.83
CA TYR A 136 3.69 12.42 -25.84
C TYR A 136 3.58 10.94 -26.24
N ASP A 137 3.36 10.05 -25.27
CA ASP A 137 3.28 8.60 -25.45
C ASP A 137 1.87 8.13 -25.89
N SER A 138 0.87 9.01 -25.95
CA SER A 138 -0.51 8.60 -26.33
C SER A 138 -0.67 8.30 -27.82
N GLU A 139 -1.68 7.54 -28.21
CA GLU A 139 -2.06 7.37 -29.62
C GLU A 139 -3.58 7.40 -29.72
N TRP A 140 -4.11 8.18 -30.66
CA TRP A 140 -5.54 8.27 -30.90
C TRP A 140 -5.85 8.83 -32.28
N SER A 141 -7.03 8.51 -32.79
CA SER A 141 -7.54 9.07 -34.03
C SER A 141 -9.06 9.18 -34.01
N PHE A 142 -9.58 10.16 -34.75
CA PHE A 142 -11.01 10.35 -34.93
C PHE A 142 -11.29 11.00 -36.29
N THR A 143 -12.57 11.00 -36.68
CA THR A 143 -13.00 11.63 -37.93
C THR A 143 -13.97 12.78 -37.64
N VAL A 144 -13.69 13.94 -38.21
CA VAL A 144 -14.63 15.09 -38.21
C VAL A 144 -15.32 15.14 -39.56
N ASN A 145 -16.65 15.19 -39.57
CA ASN A 145 -17.42 15.29 -40.80
C ASN A 145 -17.92 16.73 -40.97
N ILE A 146 -17.35 17.45 -41.94
CA ILE A 146 -17.82 18.79 -42.30
C ILE A 146 -18.84 18.65 -43.43
N PRO A 147 -20.06 19.19 -43.33
CA PRO A 147 -21.00 19.20 -44.45
C PRO A 147 -20.38 19.87 -45.69
N ALA A 148 -20.66 19.37 -46.89
CA ALA A 148 -20.15 19.93 -48.14
C ALA A 148 -21.18 20.80 -48.90
N SER A 149 -22.46 20.76 -48.49
CA SER A 149 -23.56 21.57 -49.03
C SER A 149 -24.66 21.74 -47.97
N LEU A 150 -25.16 22.97 -47.80
CA LEU A 150 -26.32 23.28 -46.95
C LEU A 150 -27.67 23.19 -47.71
N ASP A 151 -27.65 23.20 -49.04
CA ASP A 151 -28.85 23.23 -49.89
C ASP A 151 -29.35 21.82 -50.22
N GLY A 152 -30.14 21.26 -49.30
CA GLY A 152 -30.86 20.01 -49.51
C GLY A 152 -32.04 20.18 -50.47
N LYS A 153 -31.79 20.12 -51.79
CA LYS A 153 -32.88 19.84 -52.76
C LYS A 153 -32.96 18.37 -53.18
N ASN A 154 -31.94 17.55 -52.93
CA ASN A 154 -31.92 16.12 -53.26
C ASN A 154 -31.22 15.27 -52.16
N GLY A 155 -31.87 15.11 -51.00
CA GLY A 155 -31.89 13.87 -50.20
C GLY A 155 -30.62 13.24 -49.58
N ALA A 156 -29.39 13.62 -49.92
CA ALA A 156 -28.18 13.07 -49.29
C ALA A 156 -27.21 14.20 -48.92
N ALA A 157 -26.99 14.41 -47.62
CA ALA A 157 -25.96 15.31 -47.13
C ALA A 157 -24.58 14.74 -47.51
N GLN A 158 -23.85 15.45 -48.36
CA GLN A 158 -22.44 15.15 -48.62
C GLN A 158 -21.60 15.71 -47.47
N TYR A 159 -20.66 14.92 -46.97
CA TYR A 159 -19.72 15.34 -45.92
C TYR A 159 -18.29 15.20 -46.45
N LEU A 160 -17.44 16.15 -46.08
CA LEU A 160 -16.00 16.09 -46.17
C LEU A 160 -15.46 15.49 -44.86
N PRO A 161 -15.01 14.23 -44.86
CA PRO A 161 -14.35 13.64 -43.71
C PRO A 161 -12.92 14.19 -43.58
N ILE A 162 -12.58 14.63 -42.37
CA ILE A 162 -11.23 14.99 -41.96
C ILE A 162 -10.77 13.93 -40.98
N PHE A 163 -9.76 13.17 -41.35
CA PHE A 163 -9.13 12.22 -40.43
C PHE A 163 -8.10 12.96 -39.59
N VAL A 164 -8.26 12.89 -38.27
CA VAL A 164 -7.37 13.49 -37.28
C VAL A 164 -6.64 12.38 -36.56
N GLU A 165 -5.31 12.44 -36.52
CA GLU A 165 -4.47 11.36 -35.99
C GLU A 165 -3.34 11.93 -35.13
N LYS A 166 -3.16 11.37 -33.94
CA LYS A 166 -2.02 11.62 -33.05
C LYS A 166 -1.25 10.31 -32.90
N LYS A 167 0.05 10.34 -33.18
CA LYS A 167 0.92 9.16 -33.12
C LYS A 167 1.66 9.06 -31.79
N GLU A 168 2.04 7.86 -31.42
CA GLU A 168 2.92 7.61 -30.27
C GLU A 168 4.27 8.35 -30.45
N ASN A 169 4.85 8.82 -29.36
CA ASN A 169 6.14 9.53 -29.34
C ASN A 169 6.18 10.79 -30.23
N ASP A 170 5.06 11.50 -30.34
CA ASP A 170 4.95 12.77 -31.07
C ASP A 170 4.00 13.73 -30.34
N PHE A 171 4.29 15.03 -30.42
CA PHE A 171 3.39 16.09 -29.95
C PHE A 171 2.50 16.63 -31.07
N CYS A 172 2.70 16.21 -32.31
CA CYS A 172 1.90 16.67 -33.43
C CYS A 172 0.60 15.88 -33.58
N VAL A 173 -0.48 16.60 -33.90
CA VAL A 173 -1.74 16.03 -34.41
C VAL A 173 -1.80 16.34 -35.90
N TYR A 174 -1.97 15.29 -36.71
CA TYR A 174 -1.98 15.34 -38.16
C TYR A 174 -3.42 15.35 -38.69
N PHE A 175 -3.66 16.13 -39.73
CA PHE A 175 -4.96 16.23 -40.39
C PHE A 175 -4.83 15.73 -41.83
N LYS A 176 -5.64 14.73 -42.19
CA LYS A 176 -5.75 14.22 -43.55
C LYS A 176 -7.13 14.60 -44.09
N PHE A 177 -7.14 15.53 -45.02
CA PHE A 177 -8.32 15.93 -45.76
C PHE A 177 -8.52 14.96 -46.92
N VAL A 178 -9.66 14.27 -46.99
CA VAL A 178 -9.93 13.39 -48.12
C VAL A 178 -10.17 14.24 -49.37
N ASP A 179 -9.40 13.94 -50.41
CA ASP A 179 -9.37 14.66 -51.67
C ASP A 179 -10.69 14.41 -52.43
N ILE A 180 -11.71 15.21 -52.12
CA ILE A 180 -12.83 15.40 -53.04
C ILE A 180 -12.23 16.20 -54.20
N ALA A 181 -11.74 15.50 -55.22
CA ALA A 181 -11.12 16.03 -56.44
C ALA A 181 -11.25 17.56 -56.58
N SER A 182 -10.22 18.30 -56.20
CA SER A 182 -10.11 19.77 -56.35
C SER A 182 -11.14 20.66 -55.62
N ALA A 183 -11.99 20.12 -54.73
CA ALA A 183 -13.09 20.85 -54.09
C ALA A 183 -12.86 21.26 -52.63
N GLY A 184 -11.89 20.69 -51.90
CA GLY A 184 -11.70 20.94 -50.45
C GLY A 184 -11.57 22.43 -50.09
N LEU A 185 -10.67 23.16 -50.76
CA LEU A 185 -10.46 24.60 -50.55
C LEU A 185 -11.70 25.44 -50.88
N SER A 186 -12.53 25.00 -51.84
CA SER A 186 -13.77 25.70 -52.21
C SER A 186 -14.89 25.53 -51.20
N ILE A 187 -14.89 24.42 -50.44
CA ILE A 187 -15.98 24.09 -49.50
C ILE A 187 -15.92 25.01 -48.27
N LEU A 188 -14.78 25.10 -47.57
CA LEU A 188 -14.67 26.00 -46.41
C LEU A 188 -14.75 27.48 -46.80
N SER A 189 -14.21 27.88 -47.95
CA SER A 189 -14.35 29.26 -48.44
C SER A 189 -15.80 29.67 -48.73
N ASN A 190 -16.71 28.69 -48.92
CA ASN A 190 -18.14 28.92 -49.12
C ASN A 190 -18.93 28.98 -47.80
N TYR A 191 -18.31 28.65 -46.67
CA TYR A 191 -18.93 28.78 -45.35
C TYR A 191 -18.77 30.19 -44.81
N GLU A 192 -19.80 30.69 -44.12
CA GLU A 192 -19.67 31.90 -43.32
C GLU A 192 -18.60 31.72 -42.24
N GLU A 193 -17.84 32.77 -41.92
CA GLU A 193 -16.79 32.77 -40.88
C GLU A 193 -17.28 32.18 -39.55
N LYS A 194 -18.55 32.43 -39.22
CA LYS A 194 -19.22 31.87 -38.03
C LYS A 194 -19.31 30.34 -38.04
N LEU A 195 -19.56 29.72 -39.19
CA LEU A 195 -19.65 28.26 -39.34
C LEU A 195 -18.27 27.61 -39.27
N ILE A 196 -17.25 28.24 -39.86
CA ILE A 196 -15.85 27.81 -39.75
C ILE A 196 -15.41 27.84 -38.28
N GLY A 197 -15.78 28.90 -37.55
CA GLY A 197 -15.56 28.98 -36.10
C GLY A 197 -16.20 27.84 -35.32
N ILE A 198 -17.38 27.35 -35.72
CA ILE A 198 -18.03 26.19 -35.08
C ILE A 198 -17.23 24.91 -35.33
N PHE A 199 -16.74 24.67 -36.56
CA PHE A 199 -15.91 23.50 -36.86
C PHE A 199 -14.56 23.54 -36.15
N ASN A 200 -13.91 24.70 -36.08
CA ASN A 200 -12.67 24.89 -35.32
C ASN A 200 -12.87 24.55 -33.83
N LYS A 201 -13.95 25.06 -33.22
CA LYS A 201 -14.30 24.78 -31.82
C LYS A 201 -14.62 23.30 -31.60
N GLY A 202 -15.46 22.70 -32.46
CA GLY A 202 -15.84 21.29 -32.35
C GLY A 202 -14.65 20.33 -32.51
N THR A 203 -13.75 20.62 -33.45
CA THR A 203 -12.52 19.84 -33.64
C THR A 203 -11.59 19.98 -32.45
N SER A 204 -11.38 21.20 -31.96
CA SER A 204 -10.56 21.46 -30.77
C SER A 204 -11.12 20.79 -29.52
N TYR A 205 -12.45 20.79 -29.35
CA TYR A 205 -13.13 20.07 -28.29
C TYR A 205 -12.86 18.56 -28.34
N MET A 206 -12.91 17.96 -29.53
CA MET A 206 -12.54 16.55 -29.72
C MET A 206 -11.07 16.27 -29.40
N ILE A 207 -10.16 17.16 -29.76
CA ILE A 207 -8.73 17.03 -29.41
C ILE A 207 -8.56 17.06 -27.88
N VAL A 208 -9.18 18.02 -27.19
CA VAL A 208 -9.14 18.09 -25.72
C VAL A 208 -9.72 16.83 -25.09
N ARG A 209 -10.85 16.30 -25.61
CA ARG A 209 -11.43 15.03 -25.13
C ARG A 209 -10.41 13.90 -25.17
N HIS A 210 -9.73 13.71 -26.29
CA HIS A 210 -8.76 12.63 -26.46
C HIS A 210 -7.50 12.83 -25.61
N ILE A 211 -7.05 14.09 -25.42
CA ILE A 211 -5.98 14.39 -24.47
C ILE A 211 -6.39 13.99 -23.04
N LEU A 212 -7.60 14.34 -22.62
CA LEU A 212 -8.10 13.96 -21.29
C LEU A 212 -8.27 12.44 -21.15
N GLN A 213 -8.72 11.73 -22.19
CA GLN A 213 -8.79 10.26 -22.20
C GLN A 213 -7.41 9.60 -22.09
N ALA A 214 -6.37 10.21 -22.65
CA ALA A 214 -5.00 9.74 -22.50
C ALA A 214 -4.44 9.97 -21.08
N LEU A 215 -4.92 11.02 -20.40
CA LEU A 215 -4.46 11.40 -19.07
C LEU A 215 -5.21 10.67 -17.95
N PHE A 216 -6.52 10.50 -18.09
CA PHE A 216 -7.40 9.92 -17.09
C PHE A 216 -7.59 8.42 -17.32
N PRO A 217 -7.15 7.56 -16.39
CA PRO A 217 -7.38 6.14 -16.50
C PRO A 217 -8.87 5.83 -16.28
N ARG A 218 -9.36 4.79 -16.97
CA ARG A 218 -10.70 4.27 -16.76
C ARG A 218 -10.79 3.58 -15.38
N PRO A 219 -11.64 4.05 -14.46
CA PRO A 219 -11.70 3.47 -13.13
C PRO A 219 -12.63 2.26 -13.07
N TYR A 220 -12.24 1.26 -12.30
CA TYR A 220 -13.11 0.20 -11.78
C TYR A 220 -13.01 0.19 -10.26
N ILE A 221 -14.13 -0.02 -9.55
CA ILE A 221 -14.12 -0.05 -8.09
C ILE A 221 -14.79 -1.30 -7.53
N SER A 222 -14.10 -1.93 -6.58
CA SER A 222 -14.61 -2.96 -5.69
C SER A 222 -14.79 -2.35 -4.30
N SER A 223 -16.03 -1.95 -3.99
CA SER A 223 -16.34 -1.19 -2.77
C SER A 223 -16.29 -2.08 -1.51
N ALA A 224 -16.33 -1.48 -0.31
CA ALA A 224 -16.39 -2.24 0.94
C ALA A 224 -17.69 -3.07 1.05
N GLU A 225 -18.77 -2.60 0.42
CA GLU A 225 -20.10 -3.21 0.38
C GLU A 225 -20.22 -4.36 -0.62
N ARG A 226 -19.17 -4.67 -1.40
CA ARG A 226 -19.16 -5.69 -2.46
C ARG A 226 -19.75 -7.04 -2.04
N THR A 227 -19.52 -7.46 -0.80
CA THR A 227 -20.09 -8.72 -0.28
C THR A 227 -21.63 -8.67 -0.26
N GLY A 228 -22.20 -7.53 0.17
CA GLY A 228 -23.63 -7.28 0.18
C GLY A 228 -24.19 -7.14 -1.23
N VAL A 229 -23.51 -6.40 -2.10
CA VAL A 229 -23.89 -6.25 -3.52
C VAL A 229 -23.98 -7.60 -4.23
N VAL A 230 -22.98 -8.47 -4.02
CA VAL A 230 -22.94 -9.82 -4.58
C VAL A 230 -24.03 -10.70 -3.99
N THR A 231 -24.32 -10.58 -2.68
CA THR A 231 -25.33 -11.39 -1.99
C THR A 231 -26.76 -11.03 -2.40
N PHE A 232 -27.09 -9.74 -2.45
CA PHE A 232 -28.45 -9.24 -2.72
C PHE A 232 -28.65 -8.79 -4.17
N ARG A 233 -27.82 -9.29 -5.08
CA ARG A 233 -27.80 -8.87 -6.48
C ARG A 233 -29.16 -9.00 -7.17
N GLU A 234 -29.84 -10.13 -6.97
CA GLU A 234 -31.14 -10.40 -7.61
C GLU A 234 -32.23 -9.45 -7.07
N ASP A 235 -32.23 -9.20 -5.76
CA ASP A 235 -33.16 -8.27 -5.12
C ASP A 235 -32.91 -6.82 -5.58
N LEU A 236 -31.64 -6.42 -5.69
CA LEU A 236 -31.25 -5.10 -6.19
C LEU A 236 -31.64 -4.92 -7.67
N ALA A 237 -31.40 -5.94 -8.50
CA ALA A 237 -31.81 -5.93 -9.91
C ALA A 237 -33.33 -5.83 -10.05
N PHE A 238 -34.07 -6.61 -9.26
CA PHE A 238 -35.53 -6.60 -9.26
C PHE A 238 -36.12 -5.28 -8.76
N ALA A 239 -35.57 -4.72 -7.68
CA ALA A 239 -35.97 -3.42 -7.16
C ALA A 239 -35.76 -2.33 -8.22
N ARG A 240 -34.62 -2.34 -8.92
CA ARG A 240 -34.34 -1.43 -10.04
C ARG A 240 -35.35 -1.58 -11.17
N GLN A 241 -35.65 -2.80 -11.60
CA GLN A 241 -36.59 -3.05 -12.70
C GLN A 241 -38.02 -2.60 -12.39
N LYS A 242 -38.52 -2.90 -11.19
CA LYS A 242 -39.83 -2.41 -10.70
C LYS A 242 -39.87 -0.89 -10.70
N PHE A 243 -38.79 -0.27 -10.27
CA PHE A 243 -38.68 1.16 -10.16
C PHE A 243 -38.68 1.86 -11.53
N VAL A 244 -37.83 1.42 -12.47
CA VAL A 244 -37.80 1.93 -13.86
C VAL A 244 -39.18 1.81 -14.52
N THR A 245 -39.86 0.67 -14.34
CA THR A 245 -41.22 0.46 -14.87
C THR A 245 -42.23 1.47 -14.30
N SER A 246 -42.08 1.87 -13.03
CA SER A 246 -42.92 2.87 -12.37
C SER A 246 -42.67 4.32 -12.83
N ILE A 247 -41.48 4.61 -13.37
CA ILE A 247 -41.13 5.92 -13.92
C ILE A 247 -41.54 6.03 -15.37
N VAL A 248 -41.26 5.03 -16.20
CA VAL A 248 -41.71 5.02 -17.61
C VAL A 248 -43.22 5.20 -17.71
N SER A 249 -43.98 4.70 -16.73
CA SER A 249 -45.42 4.92 -16.61
C SER A 249 -45.82 6.33 -16.13
N LYS A 250 -44.96 7.05 -15.38
CA LYS A 250 -45.20 8.42 -14.88
C LYS A 250 -44.62 9.53 -15.79
N ALA A 251 -43.54 9.27 -16.53
CA ALA A 251 -42.85 10.22 -17.40
C ALA A 251 -43.65 10.62 -18.64
N LYS A 252 -44.70 9.85 -19.00
CA LYS A 252 -45.68 10.25 -20.03
C LYS A 252 -46.47 11.52 -19.68
N ASN A 253 -46.36 12.08 -18.47
CA ASN A 253 -47.28 13.10 -17.97
C ASN A 253 -46.69 14.45 -17.51
N ARG A 254 -45.38 14.73 -17.50
CA ARG A 254 -44.88 16.06 -17.07
C ARG A 254 -43.60 16.51 -17.77
N GLY A 255 -43.67 17.66 -18.45
CA GLY A 255 -42.52 18.40 -18.97
C GLY A 255 -42.01 19.42 -17.95
N ASP A 256 -40.78 19.27 -17.49
CA ASP A 256 -39.91 20.39 -17.08
C ASP A 256 -38.45 19.88 -16.91
N SER A 257 -37.54 20.36 -17.74
CA SER A 257 -36.31 19.63 -18.12
C SER A 257 -35.13 20.54 -18.50
N ARG A 258 -34.57 21.32 -17.57
CA ARG A 258 -33.30 22.03 -17.85
C ARG A 258 -32.16 21.80 -16.86
N ASN A 259 -32.40 21.77 -15.55
CA ASN A 259 -31.35 21.43 -14.58
C ASN A 259 -31.20 19.91 -14.33
N ARG A 260 -32.14 19.09 -14.79
CA ARG A 260 -32.11 17.62 -14.62
C ARG A 260 -31.23 16.89 -15.63
N VAL A 261 -31.09 17.44 -16.82
CA VAL A 261 -30.37 16.82 -17.95
C VAL A 261 -28.86 16.73 -17.67
N LEU A 262 -28.32 17.62 -16.83
CA LEU A 262 -26.89 17.70 -16.55
C LEU A 262 -26.38 16.49 -15.77
N PHE A 263 -27.08 16.09 -14.70
CA PHE A 263 -26.75 14.90 -13.89
C PHE A 263 -26.97 13.61 -14.66
N ASP A 264 -28.03 13.56 -15.46
CA ASP A 264 -28.36 12.38 -16.27
C ASP A 264 -27.29 12.09 -17.34
N SER A 265 -26.43 13.06 -17.66
CA SER A 265 -25.35 12.95 -18.63
C SER A 265 -24.04 12.45 -18.02
N LEU A 266 -23.88 12.52 -16.69
CA LEU A 266 -22.61 12.22 -16.00
C LEU A 266 -22.26 10.73 -15.98
N PHE A 267 -23.24 9.86 -16.18
CA PHE A 267 -23.11 8.40 -16.05
C PHE A 267 -23.65 7.63 -17.27
N LYS A 268 -23.71 8.25 -18.45
CA LYS A 268 -24.28 7.64 -19.68
C LYS A 268 -23.21 7.10 -20.62
N ASP A 269 -23.11 5.77 -20.68
CA ASP A 269 -22.51 5.04 -21.80
C ASP A 269 -23.35 3.83 -22.27
N ASP A 270 -24.60 3.69 -21.80
CA ASP A 270 -25.51 2.66 -22.29
C ASP A 270 -26.92 3.26 -22.46
N GLU A 271 -27.45 3.18 -23.69
CA GLU A 271 -28.85 3.50 -23.99
C GLU A 271 -29.77 2.67 -23.07
N SER A 272 -30.80 3.34 -22.51
CA SER A 272 -32.00 2.76 -21.83
C SER A 272 -32.13 2.80 -20.30
N VAL A 273 -31.54 3.76 -19.57
CA VAL A 273 -32.03 4.07 -18.20
C VAL A 273 -32.08 5.59 -17.97
N ASP A 274 -33.26 6.10 -17.61
CA ASP A 274 -33.51 7.47 -17.14
C ASP A 274 -33.02 7.59 -15.67
N PRO A 275 -32.00 8.42 -15.35
CA PRO A 275 -31.27 8.41 -14.07
C PRO A 275 -31.98 9.07 -12.89
N LYS A 276 -33.31 9.15 -12.90
CA LYS A 276 -33.97 9.97 -11.88
C LYS A 276 -33.93 9.39 -10.46
N TYR A 277 -33.63 8.11 -10.26
CA TYR A 277 -33.36 7.62 -8.91
C TYR A 277 -32.42 6.42 -8.98
N ASP A 278 -31.14 6.73 -8.87
CA ASP A 278 -30.18 5.81 -8.29
C ASP A 278 -30.60 5.55 -6.83
N PHE A 279 -30.31 4.36 -6.33
CA PHE A 279 -30.42 4.10 -4.91
C PHE A 279 -29.58 5.14 -4.15
N GLU A 280 -29.92 5.46 -2.90
CA GLU A 280 -29.22 6.43 -2.04
C GLU A 280 -27.80 5.95 -1.63
N TYR A 281 -27.00 5.46 -2.59
CA TYR A 281 -25.65 4.97 -2.38
C TYR A 281 -24.63 5.90 -3.02
N PRO A 282 -23.45 6.06 -2.41
CA PRO A 282 -22.33 6.74 -3.05
C PRO A 282 -22.05 6.15 -4.44
N SER A 283 -21.62 7.01 -5.37
CA SER A 283 -21.32 6.63 -6.77
C SER A 283 -20.43 5.39 -6.92
N ALA A 284 -19.45 5.22 -6.05
CA ALA A 284 -18.59 4.04 -5.98
C ALA A 284 -19.36 2.73 -5.72
N VAL A 285 -20.31 2.77 -4.79
CA VAL A 285 -21.16 1.62 -4.45
C VAL A 285 -22.17 1.37 -5.56
N GLN A 286 -22.75 2.44 -6.12
CA GLN A 286 -23.66 2.35 -7.25
C GLN A 286 -22.97 1.71 -8.47
N ALA A 287 -21.73 2.09 -8.77
CA ALA A 287 -20.94 1.48 -9.85
C ALA A 287 -20.69 -0.03 -9.63
N ASN A 288 -20.42 -0.45 -8.38
CA ASN A 288 -20.27 -1.86 -8.06
C ASN A 288 -21.59 -2.64 -8.25
N ILE A 289 -22.73 -2.04 -7.85
CA ILE A 289 -24.07 -2.59 -8.11
C ILE A 289 -24.34 -2.69 -9.62
N ASP A 290 -24.04 -1.64 -10.38
CA ASP A 290 -24.26 -1.60 -11.82
C ASP A 290 -23.45 -2.67 -12.54
N PHE A 291 -22.17 -2.80 -12.19
CA PHE A 291 -21.31 -3.85 -12.74
C PHE A 291 -21.87 -5.25 -12.47
N MET A 292 -22.22 -5.52 -11.21
CA MET A 292 -22.73 -6.83 -10.82
C MET A 292 -24.09 -7.12 -11.43
N THR A 293 -25.02 -6.15 -11.47
CA THR A 293 -26.33 -6.36 -12.10
C THR A 293 -26.21 -6.61 -13.61
N LYS A 294 -25.28 -5.93 -14.30
CA LYS A 294 -24.99 -6.11 -15.75
C LYS A 294 -24.07 -7.30 -16.09
N ILE A 295 -23.85 -8.26 -15.19
CA ILE A 295 -22.89 -9.36 -15.43
C ILE A 295 -23.14 -10.13 -16.74
N GLU A 296 -24.40 -10.26 -17.16
CA GLU A 296 -24.77 -10.96 -18.41
C GLU A 296 -24.09 -10.31 -19.62
N THR A 297 -24.01 -8.98 -19.65
CA THR A 297 -23.33 -8.25 -20.71
C THR A 297 -21.82 -8.33 -20.55
N VAL A 298 -21.32 -8.29 -19.31
CA VAL A 298 -19.89 -8.37 -18.99
C VAL A 298 -19.28 -9.68 -19.49
N VAL A 299 -19.91 -10.83 -19.21
CA VAL A 299 -19.35 -12.15 -19.55
C VAL A 299 -19.32 -12.48 -21.05
N LYS A 300 -19.83 -11.59 -21.91
CA LYS A 300 -19.84 -11.79 -23.38
C LYS A 300 -18.46 -11.62 -24.01
N LYS A 301 -17.51 -10.98 -23.33
CA LYS A 301 -16.16 -10.71 -23.83
C LYS A 301 -15.13 -11.13 -22.79
N ASN A 302 -13.98 -11.64 -23.23
CA ASN A 302 -12.84 -11.87 -22.33
C ASN A 302 -12.00 -10.58 -22.23
N SER A 303 -11.46 -10.32 -21.05
CA SER A 303 -10.50 -9.24 -20.81
C SER A 303 -9.14 -9.54 -21.44
N TYR A 304 -8.28 -8.53 -21.55
CA TYR A 304 -6.89 -8.75 -21.95
C TYR A 304 -6.11 -9.59 -20.92
N ILE A 305 -6.45 -9.50 -19.62
CA ILE A 305 -5.86 -10.35 -18.57
C ILE A 305 -6.12 -11.82 -18.85
N LYS A 306 -7.33 -12.20 -19.27
CA LYS A 306 -7.62 -13.60 -19.64
C LYS A 306 -6.87 -14.07 -20.88
N GLN A 307 -6.52 -13.14 -21.78
CA GLN A 307 -5.85 -13.43 -23.06
C GLN A 307 -4.32 -13.50 -22.92
N GLU A 308 -3.73 -12.62 -22.12
CA GLU A 308 -2.27 -12.41 -22.05
C GLU A 308 -1.66 -12.80 -20.70
N TYR A 309 -2.44 -12.78 -19.61
CA TYR A 309 -1.95 -12.96 -18.23
C TYR A 309 -2.76 -14.01 -17.46
N GLU A 310 -2.97 -15.19 -18.06
CA GLU A 310 -3.77 -16.27 -17.45
C GLU A 310 -3.22 -16.73 -16.09
N ASN A 311 -1.91 -16.61 -15.86
CA ASN A 311 -1.27 -16.88 -14.56
C ASN A 311 -1.85 -16.04 -13.41
N ILE A 312 -2.36 -14.83 -13.67
CA ILE A 312 -3.05 -14.00 -12.68
C ILE A 312 -4.36 -14.65 -12.24
N LEU A 313 -5.14 -15.18 -13.19
CA LEU A 313 -6.39 -15.87 -12.90
C LEU A 313 -6.14 -17.21 -12.20
N GLU A 314 -5.09 -17.94 -12.59
CA GLU A 314 -4.68 -19.16 -11.88
C GLU A 314 -4.25 -18.87 -10.44
N TYR A 315 -3.52 -17.77 -10.23
CA TYR A 315 -3.12 -17.34 -8.89
C TYR A 315 -4.33 -16.91 -8.06
N PHE A 316 -5.29 -16.19 -8.66
CA PHE A 316 -6.55 -15.82 -8.04
C PHE A 316 -7.28 -17.05 -7.48
N LEU A 317 -7.34 -18.15 -8.24
CA LEU A 317 -8.01 -19.38 -7.84
C LEU A 317 -7.36 -20.05 -6.61
N LYS A 318 -6.10 -19.71 -6.27
CA LYS A 318 -5.47 -20.14 -5.00
C LYS A 318 -6.04 -19.41 -3.79
N ILE A 319 -6.58 -18.21 -3.98
CA ILE A 319 -7.17 -17.38 -2.92
C ILE A 319 -8.64 -17.75 -2.72
N SER A 320 -9.40 -17.86 -3.82
CA SER A 320 -10.81 -18.22 -3.77
C SER A 320 -11.03 -19.71 -3.48
N GLU A 321 -10.08 -20.57 -3.86
CA GLU A 321 -10.17 -22.05 -3.84
C GLU A 321 -11.23 -22.64 -4.80
N GLY A 322 -11.64 -21.84 -5.78
CA GLY A 322 -12.66 -22.20 -6.76
C GLY A 322 -13.03 -21.07 -7.72
N GLU A 323 -13.83 -21.40 -8.71
CA GLU A 323 -14.12 -20.57 -9.88
C GLU A 323 -15.57 -20.06 -9.86
N TYR A 324 -15.79 -18.80 -10.29
CA TYR A 324 -17.11 -18.23 -10.46
C TYR A 324 -17.53 -18.28 -11.93
N LYS A 325 -18.75 -18.76 -12.19
CA LYS A 325 -19.33 -18.82 -13.53
C LYS A 325 -20.74 -18.27 -13.53
N TYR A 326 -21.05 -17.45 -14.52
CA TYR A 326 -22.41 -17.03 -14.78
C TYR A 326 -23.15 -18.11 -15.58
N SER A 327 -24.37 -18.45 -15.18
CA SER A 327 -25.20 -19.48 -15.83
C SER A 327 -26.57 -18.91 -16.20
N GLY A 328 -26.59 -17.82 -16.98
CA GLY A 328 -27.79 -17.24 -17.58
C GLY A 328 -28.70 -16.46 -16.63
N SER A 329 -28.91 -16.92 -15.39
CA SER A 329 -29.70 -16.20 -14.38
C SER A 329 -28.89 -15.85 -13.14
N SER A 330 -28.04 -16.77 -12.69
CA SER A 330 -27.27 -16.59 -11.45
C SER A 330 -25.78 -16.88 -11.63
N VAL A 331 -24.99 -16.35 -10.70
CA VAL A 331 -23.58 -16.69 -10.56
C VAL A 331 -23.49 -17.93 -9.67
N GLY A 332 -22.83 -18.98 -10.18
CA GLY A 332 -22.49 -20.17 -9.42
C GLY A 332 -21.00 -20.21 -9.09
N TYR A 333 -20.66 -20.83 -7.97
CA TYR A 333 -19.30 -21.08 -7.53
C TYR A 333 -18.96 -22.57 -7.62
N PHE A 334 -17.76 -22.89 -8.09
CA PHE A 334 -17.30 -24.26 -8.35
C PHE A 334 -15.95 -24.51 -7.68
N LEU A 335 -15.88 -25.46 -6.75
CA LEU A 335 -14.65 -25.79 -6.01
C LEU A 335 -13.57 -26.39 -6.93
N ALA A 336 -12.32 -25.96 -6.74
CA ALA A 336 -11.19 -26.48 -7.52
C ALA A 336 -10.87 -27.96 -7.21
N LYS A 337 -11.05 -28.40 -5.96
CA LYS A 337 -10.76 -29.79 -5.53
C LYS A 337 -12.00 -30.69 -5.60
N GLY A 338 -12.11 -31.45 -6.70
CA GLY A 338 -12.76 -32.77 -6.70
C GLY A 338 -14.28 -32.84 -6.63
N ARG A 339 -15.02 -31.74 -6.77
CA ARG A 339 -16.48 -31.80 -6.96
C ARG A 339 -16.88 -30.80 -8.04
N SER A 340 -17.47 -31.29 -9.14
CA SER A 340 -18.26 -30.49 -10.10
C SER A 340 -19.54 -29.91 -9.48
N LYS A 341 -19.61 -29.85 -8.14
CA LYS A 341 -20.75 -29.38 -7.39
C LYS A 341 -20.75 -27.85 -7.45
N ARG A 342 -21.78 -27.32 -8.10
CA ARG A 342 -22.12 -25.91 -8.12
C ARG A 342 -22.71 -25.53 -6.76
N PHE A 343 -22.25 -24.41 -6.21
CA PHE A 343 -22.85 -23.75 -5.06
C PHE A 343 -23.45 -22.41 -5.50
N GLY A 344 -24.54 -22.01 -4.86
CA GLY A 344 -25.01 -20.63 -4.87
C GLY A 344 -24.03 -19.72 -4.16
N LEU A 345 -24.04 -18.42 -4.47
CA LEU A 345 -23.20 -17.45 -3.77
C LEU A 345 -23.61 -17.25 -2.30
N ASP A 346 -24.88 -17.49 -1.98
CA ASP A 346 -25.44 -17.52 -0.63
C ASP A 346 -24.93 -18.72 0.19
N GLU A 347 -24.54 -19.81 -0.47
CA GLU A 347 -24.04 -21.05 0.18
C GLU A 347 -22.53 -21.01 0.48
N VAL A 348 -21.80 -20.02 -0.02
CA VAL A 348 -20.33 -19.91 0.18
C VAL A 348 -19.96 -18.87 1.23
N SER A 349 -18.73 -18.95 1.74
CA SER A 349 -18.24 -18.02 2.77
C SER A 349 -18.24 -16.57 2.28
N SER A 350 -18.31 -15.63 3.23
CA SER A 350 -18.22 -14.20 2.93
C SER A 350 -16.92 -13.83 2.20
N SER A 351 -15.81 -14.51 2.52
CA SER A 351 -14.52 -14.36 1.84
C SER A 351 -14.62 -14.66 0.35
N VAL A 352 -15.27 -15.77 -0.01
CA VAL A 352 -15.47 -16.17 -1.41
C VAL A 352 -16.43 -15.20 -2.10
N ARG A 353 -17.50 -14.75 -1.45
CA ARG A 353 -18.41 -13.74 -2.02
C ARG A 353 -17.71 -12.41 -2.31
N ALA A 354 -16.86 -11.95 -1.38
CA ALA A 354 -16.14 -10.68 -1.48
C ALA A 354 -15.13 -10.61 -2.64
N LEU A 355 -14.82 -11.74 -3.26
CA LEU A 355 -13.89 -11.87 -4.39
C LEU A 355 -14.61 -11.97 -5.75
N ALA A 356 -15.93 -12.13 -5.77
CA ALA A 356 -16.66 -12.45 -6.99
C ALA A 356 -16.59 -11.34 -8.05
N ASP A 357 -16.76 -10.09 -7.64
CA ASP A 357 -16.72 -8.92 -8.54
C ASP A 357 -15.33 -8.74 -9.16
N LEU A 358 -14.27 -8.83 -8.35
CA LEU A 358 -12.88 -8.79 -8.81
C LEU A 358 -12.57 -9.91 -9.81
N TRP A 359 -13.08 -11.12 -9.59
CA TRP A 359 -12.93 -12.22 -10.54
C TRP A 359 -13.57 -11.89 -11.90
N PHE A 360 -14.81 -11.39 -11.92
CA PHE A 360 -15.47 -11.03 -13.17
C PHE A 360 -14.79 -9.86 -13.86
N TYR A 361 -14.32 -8.86 -13.10
CA TYR A 361 -13.54 -7.76 -13.63
C TYR A 361 -12.29 -8.27 -14.34
N LEU A 362 -11.44 -9.01 -13.62
CA LEU A 362 -10.18 -9.52 -14.14
C LEU A 362 -10.39 -10.45 -15.34
N ARG A 363 -11.43 -11.28 -15.35
CA ARG A 363 -11.62 -12.26 -16.42
C ARG A 363 -12.29 -11.72 -17.68
N TYR A 364 -13.20 -10.75 -17.53
CA TYR A 364 -14.10 -10.37 -18.62
C TYR A 364 -14.13 -8.87 -18.94
N TYR A 365 -13.67 -7.99 -18.03
CA TYR A 365 -13.89 -6.55 -18.18
C TYR A 365 -12.61 -5.70 -18.25
N ALA A 366 -11.55 -6.13 -17.58
CA ALA A 366 -10.32 -5.37 -17.43
C ALA A 366 -9.69 -4.98 -18.79
N GLN A 367 -9.19 -3.76 -18.87
CA GLN A 367 -8.44 -3.20 -20.00
C GLN A 367 -7.06 -2.69 -19.53
N LYS A 368 -6.09 -2.68 -20.45
CA LYS A 368 -4.75 -2.17 -20.15
C LYS A 368 -4.83 -0.67 -19.85
N GLY A 369 -4.16 -0.22 -18.79
CA GLY A 369 -4.19 1.17 -18.33
C GLY A 369 -5.36 1.52 -17.41
N ASP A 370 -6.27 0.59 -17.12
CA ASP A 370 -7.34 0.79 -16.12
C ASP A 370 -6.76 1.18 -14.75
N LEU A 371 -7.57 1.86 -13.93
CA LEU A 371 -7.34 2.05 -12.50
C LEU A 371 -8.27 1.14 -11.70
N LEU A 372 -7.74 0.08 -11.11
CA LEU A 372 -8.44 -0.82 -10.20
C LEU A 372 -8.38 -0.27 -8.77
N ILE A 373 -9.54 0.19 -8.28
CA ILE A 373 -9.73 0.68 -6.92
C ILE A 373 -10.37 -0.42 -6.07
N ILE A 374 -9.77 -0.74 -4.91
CA ILE A 374 -10.36 -1.72 -3.97
C ILE A 374 -10.37 -1.13 -2.56
N ASP A 375 -11.57 -0.96 -2.01
CA ASP A 375 -11.73 -0.49 -0.63
C ASP A 375 -11.64 -1.70 0.33
N GLU A 376 -10.66 -1.66 1.22
CA GLU A 376 -10.36 -2.71 2.20
C GLU A 376 -10.35 -4.13 1.59
N PRO A 377 -9.36 -4.45 0.71
CA PRO A 377 -9.25 -5.76 0.07
C PRO A 377 -9.14 -6.91 1.09
N GLU A 378 -8.73 -6.64 2.32
CA GLU A 378 -8.66 -7.59 3.44
C GLU A 378 -10.01 -8.01 4.02
N LEU A 379 -11.10 -7.30 3.74
CA LEU A 379 -12.41 -7.59 4.34
C LEU A 379 -12.80 -9.05 4.10
N ASN A 380 -13.16 -9.75 5.17
CA ASN A 380 -13.49 -11.17 5.21
C ASN A 380 -12.34 -12.13 4.85
N LEU A 381 -11.11 -11.67 4.54
CA LEU A 381 -9.99 -12.56 4.23
C LEU A 381 -9.22 -13.00 5.47
N HIS A 382 -8.88 -14.29 5.53
CA HIS A 382 -7.92 -14.81 6.50
C HIS A 382 -6.53 -14.18 6.29
N PRO A 383 -5.69 -13.96 7.33
CA PRO A 383 -4.36 -13.35 7.19
C PRO A 383 -3.48 -13.95 6.08
N LYS A 384 -3.51 -15.28 5.92
CA LYS A 384 -2.83 -15.97 4.80
C LYS A 384 -3.29 -15.46 3.43
N ASN A 385 -4.59 -15.31 3.23
CA ASN A 385 -5.18 -14.85 1.97
C ASN A 385 -5.00 -13.34 1.77
N GLN A 386 -4.84 -12.55 2.83
CA GLN A 386 -4.45 -11.14 2.72
C GLN A 386 -3.05 -10.99 2.11
N ARG A 387 -2.10 -11.86 2.50
CA ARG A 387 -0.77 -11.91 1.86
C ARG A 387 -0.87 -12.30 0.38
N PHE A 388 -1.66 -13.31 0.06
CA PHE A 388 -1.88 -13.69 -1.34
C PHE A 388 -2.59 -12.60 -2.14
N MET A 389 -3.51 -11.86 -1.53
CA MET A 389 -4.14 -10.71 -2.15
C MET A 389 -3.12 -9.63 -2.50
N ALA A 390 -2.17 -9.30 -1.61
CA ALA A 390 -1.11 -8.35 -1.91
C ALA A 390 -0.24 -8.80 -3.10
N ARG A 391 0.12 -10.08 -3.16
CA ARG A 391 0.86 -10.66 -4.31
C ARG A 391 0.05 -10.60 -5.61
N LEU A 392 -1.23 -10.94 -5.55
CA LEU A 392 -2.14 -10.87 -6.70
C LEU A 392 -2.24 -9.42 -7.22
N LEU A 393 -2.42 -8.44 -6.34
CA LEU A 393 -2.48 -7.02 -6.73
C LEU A 393 -1.18 -6.55 -7.37
N ALA A 394 -0.03 -7.04 -6.89
CA ALA A 394 1.26 -6.74 -7.50
C ALA A 394 1.37 -7.33 -8.92
N MET A 395 0.91 -8.57 -9.12
CA MET A 395 0.83 -9.18 -10.46
C MET A 395 -0.09 -8.40 -11.40
N ILE A 396 -1.24 -7.93 -10.91
CA ILE A 396 -2.17 -7.09 -11.68
C ILE A 396 -1.51 -5.75 -12.05
N SER A 397 -0.78 -5.15 -11.11
CA SER A 397 -0.03 -3.90 -11.35
C SER A 397 1.00 -4.05 -12.47
N ARG A 398 1.80 -5.14 -12.42
CA ARG A 398 2.78 -5.46 -13.47
C ARG A 398 2.16 -5.81 -14.82
N ALA A 399 0.90 -6.22 -14.86
CA ALA A 399 0.16 -6.44 -16.10
C ALA A 399 -0.35 -5.12 -16.73
N GLY A 400 -0.02 -3.96 -16.15
CA GLY A 400 -0.35 -2.65 -16.69
C GLY A 400 -1.70 -2.08 -16.24
N ILE A 401 -2.27 -2.57 -15.13
CA ILE A 401 -3.41 -1.95 -14.45
C ILE A 401 -2.92 -1.18 -13.24
N ASN A 402 -3.24 0.09 -13.14
CA ASN A 402 -2.91 0.88 -11.95
C ASN A 402 -3.76 0.42 -10.77
N ILE A 403 -3.17 0.27 -9.59
CA ILE A 403 -3.85 -0.17 -8.38
C ILE A 403 -4.02 1.02 -7.43
N LEU A 404 -5.20 1.14 -6.81
CA LEU A 404 -5.42 1.99 -5.65
C LEU A 404 -6.20 1.22 -4.59
N ILE A 405 -5.57 0.90 -3.47
CA ILE A 405 -6.26 0.25 -2.35
C ILE A 405 -6.33 1.16 -1.14
N THR A 406 -7.44 1.06 -0.40
CA THR A 406 -7.43 1.47 1.01
C THR A 406 -7.24 0.24 1.87
N THR A 407 -6.50 0.35 2.96
CA THR A 407 -6.32 -0.80 3.85
C THR A 407 -5.95 -0.39 5.27
N HIS A 408 -6.37 -1.19 6.24
CA HIS A 408 -5.85 -1.19 7.60
C HIS A 408 -5.07 -2.49 7.88
N SER A 409 -4.87 -3.35 6.88
CA SER A 409 -4.19 -4.63 7.03
C SER A 409 -2.67 -4.47 7.07
N GLU A 410 -2.09 -4.78 8.22
CA GLU A 410 -0.65 -4.95 8.37
C GLU A 410 -0.11 -6.12 7.52
N TYR A 411 -0.92 -7.15 7.25
CA TYR A 411 -0.49 -8.30 6.45
C TYR A 411 -0.28 -7.91 4.99
N ILE A 412 -1.18 -7.08 4.42
CA ILE A 412 -1.04 -6.58 3.05
C ILE A 412 0.18 -5.66 2.95
N LEU A 413 0.33 -4.73 3.89
CA LEU A 413 1.41 -3.74 3.88
C LEU A 413 2.78 -4.40 4.10
N ARG A 414 2.89 -5.38 5.01
CA ARG A 414 4.12 -6.16 5.21
C ARG A 414 4.46 -7.02 4.00
N GLU A 415 3.46 -7.63 3.37
CA GLU A 415 3.71 -8.44 2.18
C GLU A 415 4.17 -7.56 1.02
N LEU A 416 3.52 -6.41 0.77
CA LEU A 416 3.98 -5.43 -0.22
C LEU A 416 5.43 -4.98 0.07
N ASN A 417 5.76 -4.73 1.34
CA ASN A 417 7.12 -4.41 1.76
C ASN A 417 8.12 -5.53 1.40
N TYR A 418 7.73 -6.81 1.53
CA TYR A 418 8.56 -7.92 1.10
C TYR A 418 8.72 -7.98 -0.41
N LEU A 419 7.67 -7.72 -1.18
CA LEU A 419 7.73 -7.72 -2.65
C LEU A 419 8.69 -6.65 -3.17
N ILE A 420 8.68 -5.46 -2.56
CA ILE A 420 9.63 -4.37 -2.87
C ILE A 420 11.06 -4.79 -2.54
N ARG A 421 11.30 -5.29 -1.33
CA ARG A 421 12.65 -5.69 -0.91
C ARG A 421 13.20 -6.85 -1.73
N LEU A 422 12.32 -7.80 -2.10
CA LEU A 422 12.69 -8.93 -2.94
C LEU A 422 13.03 -8.47 -4.36
N TYR A 423 12.32 -7.48 -4.92
CA TYR A 423 12.69 -6.87 -6.20
C TYR A 423 14.15 -6.41 -6.21
N SER A 424 14.58 -5.68 -5.16
CA SER A 424 15.95 -5.14 -5.03
C SER A 424 17.07 -6.20 -4.93
N VAL A 425 16.74 -7.42 -4.51
CA VAL A 425 17.73 -8.49 -4.26
C VAL A 425 17.49 -9.75 -5.05
N TRP A 426 16.51 -9.77 -5.97
CA TRP A 426 16.00 -10.99 -6.60
C TRP A 426 17.10 -11.84 -7.24
N ASP A 427 18.02 -11.20 -7.96
CA ASP A 427 19.15 -11.87 -8.62
C ASP A 427 20.15 -12.53 -7.65
N LYS A 428 20.13 -12.13 -6.38
CA LYS A 428 21.02 -12.63 -5.32
C LYS A 428 20.36 -13.72 -4.46
N VAL A 429 19.07 -13.97 -4.66
CA VAL A 429 18.31 -14.95 -3.87
C VAL A 429 18.52 -16.36 -4.43
N GLU A 430 18.87 -17.30 -3.54
CA GLU A 430 18.91 -18.73 -3.89
C GLU A 430 17.47 -19.24 -4.11
N ARG A 431 17.12 -19.54 -5.37
CA ARG A 431 15.75 -19.93 -5.76
C ARG A 431 15.25 -21.23 -5.09
N ASP A 432 16.17 -22.08 -4.64
CA ASP A 432 15.84 -23.34 -3.94
C ASP A 432 15.51 -23.13 -2.44
N ASN A 433 15.55 -21.89 -1.95
CA ASN A 433 15.23 -21.59 -0.56
C ASN A 433 13.71 -21.65 -0.31
N SER A 434 13.31 -22.49 0.65
CA SER A 434 11.91 -22.74 0.98
C SER A 434 11.12 -21.50 1.43
N LEU A 435 11.79 -20.43 1.87
CA LEU A 435 11.15 -19.18 2.29
C LEU A 435 10.68 -18.32 1.12
N VAL A 436 11.30 -18.46 -0.04
CA VAL A 436 11.02 -17.65 -1.25
C VAL A 436 10.41 -18.48 -2.38
N ALA A 437 10.30 -19.81 -2.21
CA ALA A 437 9.78 -20.73 -3.22
C ALA A 437 8.35 -20.43 -3.69
N GLU A 438 7.55 -19.69 -2.91
CA GLU A 438 6.19 -19.27 -3.29
C GLU A 438 6.12 -17.90 -4.00
N TYR A 439 7.26 -17.23 -4.18
CA TYR A 439 7.36 -15.95 -4.88
C TYR A 439 7.82 -16.15 -6.32
N ASP A 440 7.33 -15.29 -7.20
CA ASP A 440 7.68 -15.25 -8.61
C ASP A 440 8.02 -13.80 -9.00
N GLU A 441 8.80 -13.64 -10.07
CA GLU A 441 9.21 -12.32 -10.58
C GLU A 441 8.01 -11.43 -10.95
N SER A 442 6.90 -12.05 -11.41
CA SER A 442 5.63 -11.37 -11.66
C SER A 442 4.95 -10.81 -10.40
N MET A 443 5.44 -11.10 -9.19
CA MET A 443 4.90 -10.53 -7.95
C MET A 443 5.72 -9.34 -7.44
N LEU A 444 6.93 -9.14 -7.95
CA LEU A 444 7.88 -8.17 -7.41
C LEU A 444 7.60 -6.78 -7.97
N VAL A 445 7.68 -5.75 -7.12
CA VAL A 445 7.33 -4.38 -7.51
C VAL A 445 8.51 -3.47 -7.23
N ASP A 446 8.85 -2.58 -8.17
CA ASP A 446 9.85 -1.56 -7.94
C ASP A 446 9.32 -0.52 -6.94
N TYR A 447 10.13 -0.10 -5.98
CA TYR A 447 9.76 0.93 -5.02
C TYR A 447 9.38 2.26 -5.70
N GLN A 448 9.90 2.54 -6.90
CA GLN A 448 9.58 3.75 -7.66
C GLN A 448 8.15 3.74 -8.24
N GLU A 449 7.55 2.56 -8.40
CA GLU A 449 6.19 2.37 -8.92
C GLU A 449 5.14 2.30 -7.79
N VAL A 450 5.58 2.37 -6.53
CA VAL A 450 4.73 2.25 -5.35
C VAL A 450 4.58 3.60 -4.66
N ASN A 451 3.33 3.95 -4.35
CA ASN A 451 3.00 5.09 -3.50
C ASN A 451 2.23 4.61 -2.28
N VAL A 452 2.71 4.94 -1.09
CA VAL A 452 2.02 4.64 0.17
C VAL A 452 1.76 5.94 0.90
N CYS A 453 0.51 6.16 1.28
CA CYS A 453 0.06 7.34 2.00
C CYS A 453 -0.72 6.93 3.25
N VAL A 454 -0.57 7.71 4.33
CA VAL A 454 -1.28 7.51 5.60
C VAL A 454 -2.28 8.64 5.82
N THR A 455 -3.55 8.30 6.07
CA THR A 455 -4.55 9.26 6.51
C THR A 455 -4.48 9.46 8.03
N GLY A 456 -4.38 10.71 8.47
CA GLY A 456 -4.28 11.02 9.90
C GLY A 456 -3.98 12.49 10.17
N ARG A 457 -3.79 12.82 11.46
CA ARG A 457 -3.42 14.19 11.87
C ARG A 457 -1.94 14.44 11.62
N ASP A 458 -1.64 15.32 10.68
CA ASP A 458 -0.29 15.76 10.39
C ASP A 458 -0.20 17.28 10.16
N SER A 459 1.02 17.82 10.17
CA SER A 459 1.34 19.22 9.97
C SER A 459 1.36 19.54 8.47
N VAL A 460 0.27 20.11 7.97
CA VAL A 460 0.09 20.43 6.55
C VAL A 460 -0.15 21.93 6.34
N LEU A 461 0.39 22.48 5.24
CA LEU A 461 0.14 23.86 4.83
C LEU A 461 -1.19 23.90 4.07
N VAL A 462 -2.27 24.24 4.77
CA VAL A 462 -3.59 24.41 4.15
C VAL A 462 -3.59 25.68 3.30
N PRO A 463 -4.18 25.66 2.09
CA PRO A 463 -4.33 26.85 1.26
C PRO A 463 -4.92 28.04 2.03
N GLY A 464 -4.34 29.23 1.83
CA GLY A 464 -4.68 30.45 2.56
C GLY A 464 -3.99 30.64 3.91
N ASN A 465 -3.36 29.60 4.49
CA ASN A 465 -2.61 29.74 5.74
C ASN A 465 -1.14 30.13 5.49
N LYS A 466 -0.59 30.98 6.36
CA LYS A 466 0.85 31.35 6.35
C LYS A 466 1.76 30.33 7.02
N LYS A 467 1.19 29.44 7.84
CA LYS A 467 1.93 28.43 8.63
C LYS A 467 1.23 27.09 8.49
N LYS A 468 2.03 26.01 8.61
CA LYS A 468 1.50 24.66 8.70
C LYS A 468 0.56 24.54 9.90
N THR A 469 -0.52 23.81 9.71
CA THR A 469 -1.55 23.55 10.71
C THR A 469 -1.71 22.05 10.88
N ARG A 470 -1.85 21.61 12.12
CA ARG A 470 -2.09 20.19 12.42
C ARG A 470 -3.54 19.88 12.08
N ALA A 471 -3.76 19.11 11.02
CA ALA A 471 -5.08 18.76 10.52
C ALA A 471 -5.08 17.34 9.98
N ASN A 472 -6.27 16.76 9.83
CA ASN A 472 -6.41 15.50 9.12
C ASN A 472 -6.06 15.71 7.64
N THR A 473 -5.10 14.94 7.17
CA THR A 473 -4.53 15.04 5.82
C THR A 473 -4.09 13.65 5.35
N LEU A 474 -3.54 13.60 4.15
CA LEU A 474 -2.94 12.41 3.54
C LEU A 474 -1.42 12.65 3.47
N SER A 475 -0.66 11.92 4.28
CA SER A 475 0.80 12.07 4.36
C SER A 475 1.49 10.98 3.55
N LYS A 476 2.36 11.35 2.62
CA LYS A 476 3.18 10.40 1.85
C LYS A 476 4.21 9.73 2.76
N VAL A 477 4.34 8.42 2.62
CA VAL A 477 5.34 7.60 3.32
C VAL A 477 6.58 7.46 2.45
N GLU A 478 7.75 7.53 3.08
CA GLU A 478 9.02 7.32 2.39
C GLU A 478 9.20 5.82 2.06
N ILE A 479 9.57 5.53 0.81
CA ILE A 479 9.81 4.18 0.31
C ILE A 479 11.14 4.20 -0.44
N ASP A 480 11.98 3.21 -0.17
CA ASP A 480 13.25 3.01 -0.86
C ASP A 480 13.48 1.52 -1.17
N GLU A 481 14.66 1.18 -1.67
CA GLU A 481 15.07 -0.20 -1.99
C GLU A 481 15.01 -1.16 -0.78
N TYR A 482 15.01 -0.64 0.45
CA TYR A 482 14.89 -1.40 1.69
C TYR A 482 13.44 -1.52 2.17
N GLY A 483 12.49 -0.87 1.48
CA GLY A 483 11.06 -1.01 1.69
C GLY A 483 10.36 0.26 2.16
N ILE A 484 9.18 0.07 2.77
CA ILE A 484 8.27 1.12 3.24
C ILE A 484 8.64 1.55 4.67
N LYS A 485 8.95 2.83 4.90
CA LYS A 485 9.30 3.40 6.22
C LYS A 485 8.07 3.88 6.99
N LEU A 486 7.32 2.94 7.57
CA LEU A 486 6.10 3.27 8.33
C LEU A 486 6.29 2.98 9.83
N ASP A 487 6.25 4.03 10.66
CA ASP A 487 6.44 3.93 12.11
C ASP A 487 5.23 3.28 12.82
N SER A 488 4.01 3.55 12.35
CA SER A 488 2.77 3.15 13.04
C SER A 488 2.47 1.64 13.03
N PHE A 489 3.17 0.83 12.23
CA PHE A 489 2.98 -0.63 12.20
C PHE A 489 3.46 -1.35 13.45
N ASN A 490 4.40 -0.73 14.17
CA ASN A 490 5.03 -1.40 15.29
C ASN A 490 4.37 -1.01 16.61
N ASP A 491 3.62 0.08 16.68
CA ASP A 491 3.13 0.62 17.94
C ASP A 491 2.09 -0.27 18.63
N VAL A 492 1.09 -0.77 17.89
CA VAL A 492 0.04 -1.65 18.45
C VAL A 492 0.62 -2.99 18.85
N ILE A 493 1.45 -3.59 18.00
CA ILE A 493 2.13 -4.86 18.32
C ILE A 493 3.09 -4.65 19.49
N ASP A 494 3.85 -3.55 19.54
CA ASP A 494 4.71 -3.22 20.67
C ASP A 494 3.90 -3.04 21.95
N GLU A 495 2.73 -2.39 21.89
CA GLU A 495 1.85 -2.21 23.03
C GLU A 495 1.26 -3.55 23.50
N MET A 496 0.81 -4.39 22.57
CA MET A 496 0.33 -5.75 22.86
C MET A 496 1.44 -6.61 23.45
N ASN A 497 2.65 -6.57 22.89
CA ASN A 497 3.81 -7.29 23.43
C ASN A 497 4.17 -6.77 24.82
N ARG A 498 4.15 -5.45 25.05
CA ARG A 498 4.38 -4.86 26.38
C ARG A 498 3.32 -5.27 27.39
N LEU A 499 2.05 -5.36 26.96
CA LEU A 499 0.95 -5.82 27.79
C LEU A 499 1.07 -7.31 28.07
N GLU A 500 1.43 -8.12 27.08
CA GLU A 500 1.68 -9.55 27.20
C GLU A 500 2.85 -9.80 28.16
N ASP A 501 3.96 -9.08 27.99
CA ASP A 501 5.08 -9.07 28.91
C ASP A 501 4.65 -8.67 30.32
N TYR A 502 3.78 -7.66 30.46
CA TYR A 502 3.24 -7.25 31.76
C TYR A 502 2.33 -8.32 32.38
N ILE A 503 1.50 -9.00 31.59
CA ILE A 503 0.59 -10.06 32.05
C ILE A 503 1.38 -11.28 32.50
N TYR A 504 2.34 -11.74 31.69
CA TYR A 504 3.13 -12.94 31.99
C TYR A 504 4.14 -12.71 33.11
N TRP A 505 4.82 -11.56 33.12
CA TRP A 505 5.92 -11.31 34.04
C TRP A 505 5.57 -10.36 35.20
N GLY A 506 4.30 -9.91 35.26
CA GLY A 506 3.76 -9.11 36.34
C GLY A 506 4.49 -7.79 36.61
N GLY A 507 5.30 -7.26 35.68
CA GLY A 507 6.23 -6.15 35.92
C GLY A 507 7.12 -6.33 37.17
N GLY A 508 7.25 -7.56 37.69
CA GLY A 508 7.91 -7.87 38.96
C GLY A 508 9.41 -8.06 38.78
N MET A 509 9.82 -8.70 37.69
CA MET A 509 11.23 -9.05 37.47
C MET A 509 12.08 -7.87 36.99
N ILE A 510 11.53 -6.96 36.18
CA ILE A 510 12.22 -5.71 35.79
C ILE A 510 12.53 -4.88 37.03
N LYS A 511 11.53 -4.68 37.91
CA LYS A 511 11.72 -4.00 39.20
C LYS A 511 12.64 -4.75 40.16
N LEU A 512 12.74 -6.08 40.05
CA LEU A 512 13.59 -6.90 40.92
C LEU A 512 15.07 -6.69 40.61
N PHE A 513 15.45 -6.73 39.33
CA PHE A 513 16.83 -6.45 38.92
C PHE A 513 17.21 -5.00 39.21
N GLU A 514 16.29 -4.04 39.03
CA GLU A 514 16.46 -2.65 39.46
C GLU A 514 16.67 -2.50 40.99
N ASN A 515 16.06 -3.37 41.79
CA ASN A 515 16.17 -3.32 43.26
C ASN A 515 17.38 -4.09 43.81
N LEU A 516 17.79 -5.20 43.17
CA LEU A 516 18.97 -5.99 43.55
C LEU A 516 20.26 -5.29 43.13
N PHE A 517 20.23 -4.59 42.00
CA PHE A 517 21.36 -3.89 41.42
C PHE A 517 20.90 -2.47 41.17
N ASP A 518 21.32 -1.54 42.05
CA ASP A 518 21.04 -0.11 41.95
C ASP A 518 21.09 0.33 40.48
N SER A 519 20.09 1.07 40.02
CA SER A 519 19.80 1.45 38.62
C SER A 519 20.99 1.87 37.73
N LYS A 520 22.14 2.18 38.33
CA LYS A 520 23.42 2.44 37.66
C LYS A 520 24.11 1.19 37.09
N VAL A 521 23.70 -0.02 37.51
CA VAL A 521 24.32 -1.30 37.13
C VAL A 521 23.60 -1.96 35.95
N VAL A 522 22.35 -1.58 35.69
CA VAL A 522 21.49 -2.17 34.65
C VAL A 522 21.22 -1.15 33.55
N ASN A 523 21.70 -1.43 32.34
CA ASN A 523 21.40 -0.60 31.17
C ASN A 523 20.26 -1.23 30.38
N PHE A 524 19.14 -0.52 30.27
CA PHE A 524 18.00 -0.94 29.45
C PHE A 524 18.17 -0.49 28.00
N LEU A 525 17.75 -1.36 27.07
CA LEU A 525 17.72 -1.02 25.65
C LEU A 525 16.37 -0.39 25.27
N SER A 526 16.39 0.91 24.95
CA SER A 526 15.22 1.67 24.49
C SER A 526 14.89 1.44 23.00
N ASP A 527 15.90 1.31 22.14
CA ASP A 527 15.78 1.02 20.69
C ASP A 527 16.72 -0.16 20.33
N PRO A 528 16.22 -1.22 19.66
CA PRO A 528 17.04 -2.34 19.15
C PRO A 528 18.26 -1.94 18.29
N ARG A 529 18.21 -0.77 17.65
CA ARG A 529 19.29 -0.20 16.82
C ARG A 529 20.43 0.38 17.67
N ASP A 530 20.15 0.76 18.91
CA ASP A 530 21.16 1.35 19.79
C ASP A 530 22.18 0.30 20.25
N GLY A 531 21.75 -0.95 20.42
CA GLY A 531 22.58 -2.05 20.91
C GLY A 531 23.19 -1.82 22.30
N PHE A 532 23.92 -2.81 22.80
CA PHE A 532 24.73 -2.66 24.02
C PHE A 532 26.19 -2.42 23.68
N VAL A 533 26.78 -1.41 24.32
CA VAL A 533 28.20 -1.12 24.25
C VAL A 533 28.90 -1.82 25.41
N LEU A 534 29.78 -2.75 25.09
CA LEU A 534 30.62 -3.51 26.02
C LEU A 534 32.07 -3.09 25.85
N GLY A 535 32.90 -3.22 26.87
CA GLY A 535 34.33 -2.98 26.69
C GLY A 535 35.05 -2.56 27.95
N GLU A 536 36.38 -2.52 27.84
CA GLU A 536 37.24 -2.03 28.90
C GLU A 536 37.76 -0.63 28.58
N PRO A 537 37.72 0.32 29.54
CA PRO A 537 38.30 1.63 29.34
C PRO A 537 39.82 1.55 29.21
N LYS A 538 40.40 2.55 28.55
CA LYS A 538 41.85 2.69 28.42
C LYS A 538 42.49 2.94 29.80
N ARG A 539 43.52 2.16 30.15
CA ARG A 539 44.38 2.29 31.34
C ARG A 539 45.83 2.52 30.90
N GLU A 540 46.72 2.84 31.83
CA GLU A 540 48.15 3.09 31.53
C GLU A 540 48.85 1.87 30.88
N ASP A 541 48.36 0.66 31.17
CA ASP A 541 48.90 -0.63 30.72
C ASP A 541 47.99 -1.37 29.71
N HIS A 542 46.80 -0.84 29.40
CA HIS A 542 45.82 -1.46 28.51
C HIS A 542 45.15 -0.42 27.61
N SER A 543 45.19 -0.61 26.29
CA SER A 543 44.66 0.37 25.33
C SER A 543 43.13 0.55 25.38
N GLY A 544 42.42 -0.33 26.09
CA GLY A 544 40.96 -0.40 26.08
C GLY A 544 40.43 -0.96 24.77
N TYR A 545 39.17 -1.40 24.78
CA TYR A 545 38.43 -1.80 23.59
C TYR A 545 36.93 -1.54 23.81
N THR A 546 36.20 -1.39 22.71
CA THR A 546 34.75 -1.19 22.74
C THR A 546 34.10 -2.05 21.67
N LEU A 547 33.08 -2.80 22.06
CA LEU A 547 32.28 -3.68 21.21
C LEU A 547 30.83 -3.22 21.28
N ARG A 548 30.15 -3.10 20.15
CA ARG A 548 28.71 -2.84 20.09
C ARG A 548 27.98 -4.10 19.66
N ILE A 549 27.08 -4.60 20.50
CA ILE A 549 26.19 -5.72 20.17
C ILE A 549 24.84 -5.13 19.73
N ILE A 550 24.50 -5.32 18.46
CA ILE A 550 23.28 -4.79 17.82
C ILE A 550 22.27 -5.90 17.54
N GLY A 551 21.01 -5.53 17.26
CA GLY A 551 19.94 -6.49 16.96
C GLY A 551 19.43 -7.23 18.20
N ILE A 552 19.63 -6.63 19.37
CA ILE A 552 19.12 -7.14 20.64
C ILE A 552 17.63 -6.74 20.76
N PRO A 553 16.75 -7.65 21.21
CA PRO A 553 15.34 -7.33 21.42
C PRO A 553 15.13 -6.12 22.34
N LYS A 554 14.10 -5.32 22.04
CA LYS A 554 13.68 -4.17 22.85
C LYS A 554 13.29 -4.63 24.25
N GLY A 555 13.73 -3.93 25.29
CA GLY A 555 13.46 -4.32 26.68
C GLY A 555 14.43 -5.35 27.27
N ALA A 556 15.37 -5.88 26.48
CA ALA A 556 16.53 -6.56 27.05
C ALA A 556 17.38 -5.58 27.87
N TYR A 557 18.14 -6.12 28.83
CA TYR A 557 19.03 -5.33 29.67
C TYR A 557 20.41 -5.99 29.82
N LEU A 558 21.42 -5.16 30.07
CA LEU A 558 22.80 -5.56 30.28
C LEU A 558 23.17 -5.36 31.76
N VAL A 559 23.83 -6.37 32.33
CA VAL A 559 24.45 -6.34 33.66
C VAL A 559 25.96 -6.47 33.50
N ASP A 560 26.72 -5.49 34.00
CA ASP A 560 28.17 -5.56 34.12
C ASP A 560 28.51 -6.26 35.45
N VAL A 561 28.81 -7.56 35.36
CA VAL A 561 29.01 -8.42 36.53
C VAL A 561 30.42 -8.23 37.09
N ASP A 562 31.41 -7.99 36.24
CA ASP A 562 32.79 -7.78 36.68
C ASP A 562 32.93 -6.46 37.45
N ASN A 563 32.32 -5.35 37.07
CA ASN A 563 32.51 -4.14 37.86
C ASN A 563 31.63 -4.08 39.12
N ASN A 564 30.52 -4.83 39.17
CA ASN A 564 29.45 -4.56 40.15
C ASN A 564 29.05 -5.74 41.04
N PHE A 565 29.63 -6.94 40.87
CA PHE A 565 29.34 -8.08 41.74
C PHE A 565 30.59 -8.57 42.49
N ASP A 566 30.65 -8.33 43.80
CA ASP A 566 31.72 -8.82 44.68
C ASP A 566 31.34 -10.18 45.31
N VAL A 567 32.06 -11.20 44.86
CA VAL A 567 31.89 -12.59 45.26
C VAL A 567 32.65 -12.90 46.56
N THR A 568 33.69 -12.14 46.89
CA THR A 568 34.60 -12.49 48.01
C THR A 568 33.91 -12.41 49.37
N SER A 569 32.92 -11.54 49.50
CA SER A 569 32.05 -11.42 50.68
C SER A 569 30.96 -12.50 50.77
N ILE A 570 30.61 -13.15 49.65
CA ILE A 570 29.46 -14.07 49.56
C ILE A 570 29.88 -15.54 49.56
N PHE A 571 30.91 -15.92 48.79
CA PHE A 571 31.26 -17.33 48.55
C PHE A 571 32.55 -17.80 49.26
N GLY A 572 33.23 -16.90 49.99
CA GLY A 572 34.28 -17.24 50.98
C GLY A 572 35.51 -18.01 50.48
N SER A 573 35.72 -18.18 49.17
CA SER A 573 36.85 -18.96 48.63
C SER A 573 37.34 -18.47 47.26
N CYS A 574 38.60 -18.76 46.94
CA CYS A 574 39.30 -18.33 45.72
C CYS A 574 39.18 -19.30 44.52
N HIS A 575 38.22 -20.24 44.55
CA HIS A 575 38.08 -21.28 43.53
C HIS A 575 37.22 -20.82 42.34
N SER A 576 37.07 -21.66 41.30
CA SER A 576 36.46 -21.32 40.00
C SER A 576 35.08 -20.67 40.07
N GLN A 577 34.33 -20.87 41.16
CA GLN A 577 33.02 -20.24 41.41
C GLN A 577 33.12 -18.74 41.75
N ALA A 578 34.30 -18.27 42.13
CA ALA A 578 34.60 -16.87 42.40
C ALA A 578 35.15 -16.09 41.19
N LYS A 579 35.30 -16.76 40.03
CA LYS A 579 35.66 -16.11 38.78
C LYS A 579 34.38 -15.71 38.06
N ARG A 580 34.18 -14.41 37.84
CA ARG A 580 32.97 -13.86 37.21
C ARG A 580 33.13 -13.69 35.69
N PRO A 581 32.01 -13.73 34.95
CA PRO A 581 31.97 -13.25 33.57
C PRO A 581 32.01 -11.72 33.56
N ASP A 582 32.39 -11.14 32.44
CA ASP A 582 32.39 -9.68 32.28
C ASP A 582 30.95 -9.12 32.25
N TYR A 583 30.07 -9.74 31.45
CA TYR A 583 28.71 -9.23 31.22
C TYR A 583 27.65 -10.33 31.17
N ILE A 584 26.41 -9.96 31.50
CA ILE A 584 25.21 -10.76 31.26
C ILE A 584 24.17 -9.92 30.53
N ILE A 585 23.63 -10.45 29.44
CA ILE A 585 22.46 -9.89 28.76
C ILE A 585 21.26 -10.77 29.07
N VAL A 586 20.18 -10.16 29.53
CA VAL A 586 18.93 -10.86 29.81
C VAL A 586 17.87 -10.35 28.84
N ASP A 587 17.27 -11.29 28.12
CA ASP A 587 16.05 -11.07 27.35
C ASP A 587 14.87 -11.71 28.12
N PRO A 588 14.10 -10.90 28.87
CA PRO A 588 12.96 -11.40 29.61
C PRO A 588 11.86 -11.94 28.69
N SER A 589 11.67 -11.34 27.50
CA SER A 589 10.60 -11.74 26.56
C SER A 589 10.76 -13.16 26.04
N LYS A 590 12.00 -13.64 25.90
CA LYS A 590 12.31 -14.98 25.39
C LYS A 590 12.76 -15.97 26.46
N SER A 591 12.82 -15.55 27.72
CA SER A 591 13.43 -16.31 28.82
C SER A 591 14.84 -16.80 28.46
N VAL A 592 15.65 -15.92 27.87
CA VAL A 592 17.04 -16.23 27.48
C VAL A 592 18.01 -15.36 28.26
N VAL A 593 19.05 -15.99 28.79
CA VAL A 593 20.18 -15.30 29.42
C VAL A 593 21.44 -15.61 28.63
N CYS A 594 22.18 -14.57 28.25
CA CYS A 594 23.46 -14.70 27.57
C CYS A 594 24.58 -14.25 28.52
N VAL A 595 25.42 -15.20 28.94
CA VAL A 595 26.61 -14.97 29.75
C VAL A 595 27.80 -14.73 28.83
N ILE A 596 28.45 -13.58 28.96
CA ILE A 596 29.47 -13.10 28.03
C ILE A 596 30.80 -12.89 28.76
N GLU A 597 31.84 -13.51 28.22
CA GLU A 597 33.24 -13.30 28.61
C GLU A 597 34.02 -12.69 27.44
N LEU A 598 34.73 -11.59 27.69
CA LEU A 598 35.55 -10.85 26.73
C LEU A 598 37.03 -11.00 27.08
N LYS A 599 37.89 -11.29 26.08
CA LYS A 599 39.35 -11.27 26.27
C LYS A 599 40.12 -10.75 25.06
N GLY A 600 41.11 -9.91 25.33
CA GLY A 600 42.07 -9.40 24.33
C GLY A 600 42.99 -10.46 23.71
N GLY A 601 43.33 -11.53 24.44
CA GLY A 601 44.29 -12.56 24.01
C GLY A 601 43.85 -14.00 24.27
N SER A 602 44.66 -14.99 23.84
CA SER A 602 44.35 -16.41 24.03
C SER A 602 44.60 -16.86 25.47
N ARG A 603 43.54 -17.17 26.22
CA ARG A 603 43.59 -17.78 27.56
C ARG A 603 43.49 -19.31 27.50
N LYS A 604 43.97 -19.98 28.55
CA LYS A 604 43.75 -21.42 28.74
C LYS A 604 42.25 -21.67 28.89
N ARG A 605 41.71 -22.65 28.15
CA ARG A 605 40.28 -23.02 28.18
C ARG A 605 39.73 -23.21 29.60
N ARG A 606 40.54 -23.75 30.52
CA ARG A 606 40.15 -23.95 31.93
C ARG A 606 39.78 -22.64 32.64
N ASP A 607 40.45 -21.53 32.32
CA ASP A 607 40.14 -20.23 32.92
C ASP A 607 38.81 -19.68 32.41
N ILE A 608 38.58 -19.76 31.10
CA ILE A 608 37.34 -19.31 30.45
C ILE A 608 36.14 -20.10 30.99
N VAL A 609 36.27 -21.42 31.04
CA VAL A 609 35.23 -22.29 31.61
C VAL A 609 34.96 -21.94 33.07
N SER A 610 35.99 -21.57 33.84
CA SER A 610 35.79 -21.16 35.24
C SER A 610 34.99 -19.86 35.35
N GLN A 611 35.29 -18.85 34.52
CA GLN A 611 34.54 -17.58 34.50
C GLN A 611 33.08 -17.77 34.09
N LEU A 612 32.83 -18.58 33.05
CA LEU A 612 31.48 -18.92 32.63
C LEU A 612 30.71 -19.71 33.70
N LYS A 613 31.40 -20.59 34.46
CA LYS A 613 30.82 -21.29 35.63
C LYS A 613 30.49 -20.34 36.78
N GLY A 614 31.24 -19.25 36.97
CA GLY A 614 30.83 -18.23 37.93
C GLY A 614 29.60 -17.45 37.48
N GLY A 615 29.38 -17.27 36.17
CA GLY A 615 28.12 -16.73 35.64
C GLY A 615 26.92 -17.64 35.95
N GLU A 616 27.11 -18.96 35.85
CA GLU A 616 26.10 -19.93 36.28
C GLU A 616 25.84 -19.85 37.80
N ALA A 617 26.89 -19.72 38.61
CA ALA A 617 26.78 -19.58 40.06
C ALA A 617 26.05 -18.28 40.45
N PHE A 618 26.30 -17.18 39.76
CA PHE A 618 25.59 -15.91 39.92
C PHE A 618 24.09 -16.07 39.66
N LEU A 619 23.70 -16.70 38.55
CA LEU A 619 22.29 -16.92 38.24
C LEU A 619 21.59 -17.80 39.29
N LYS A 620 22.27 -18.84 39.79
CA LYS A 620 21.77 -19.68 40.88
C LYS A 620 21.66 -18.93 42.21
N TYR A 621 22.57 -18.01 42.48
CA TYR A 621 22.51 -17.14 43.65
C TYR A 621 21.28 -16.21 43.57
N CYS A 622 21.05 -15.56 42.43
CA CYS A 622 19.85 -14.76 42.22
C CYS A 622 18.57 -15.59 42.40
N ASP A 623 18.50 -16.79 41.82
CA ASP A 623 17.36 -17.71 41.98
C ASP A 623 17.16 -18.12 43.46
N ALA A 624 18.25 -18.40 44.20
CA ALA A 624 18.17 -18.71 45.62
C ALA A 624 17.69 -17.53 46.47
N VAL A 625 18.19 -16.31 46.19
CA VAL A 625 17.73 -15.08 46.86
C VAL A 625 16.25 -14.86 46.58
N ILE A 626 15.81 -14.99 45.33
CA ILE A 626 14.39 -14.91 44.92
C ILE A 626 13.57 -15.91 45.72
N LYS A 627 13.98 -17.18 45.76
CA LYS A 627 13.30 -18.23 46.53
C LYS A 627 13.18 -17.89 48.00
N ILE A 628 14.22 -17.35 48.64
CA ILE A 628 14.21 -16.94 50.05
C ILE A 628 13.21 -15.81 50.29
N PHE A 629 13.21 -14.78 49.44
CA PHE A 629 12.27 -13.67 49.54
C PHE A 629 10.82 -14.12 49.29
N SER A 630 10.60 -15.03 48.33
CA SER A 630 9.29 -15.63 48.07
C SER A 630 8.83 -16.55 49.21
N SER A 631 9.74 -17.30 49.86
CA SER A 631 9.41 -18.25 50.93
C SER A 631 9.20 -17.61 52.30
N ASN A 632 9.80 -16.44 52.56
CA ASN A 632 9.57 -15.67 53.79
C ASN A 632 8.26 -14.87 53.77
N GLY A 633 7.50 -14.94 52.67
CA GLY A 633 6.15 -14.41 52.58
C GLY A 633 5.14 -15.32 53.26
N ASN A 634 5.23 -15.52 54.58
CA ASN A 634 4.11 -16.10 55.34
C ASN A 634 3.69 -15.22 56.53
N GLU A 635 2.38 -14.97 56.54
CA GLU A 635 1.51 -14.49 57.62
C GLU A 635 1.31 -12.95 57.82
N LYS A 636 0.22 -12.48 57.19
CA LYS A 636 -0.82 -11.59 57.75
C LYS A 636 -0.45 -10.20 58.28
N SER A 637 0.77 -9.69 58.09
CA SER A 637 1.16 -8.37 58.62
C SER A 637 1.68 -7.36 57.60
N CYS A 638 1.72 -7.68 56.30
CA CYS A 638 2.07 -6.69 55.29
C CYS A 638 0.87 -5.76 55.01
N PRO A 639 0.90 -4.46 55.36
CA PRO A 639 -0.24 -3.57 55.18
C PRO A 639 -0.32 -2.99 53.76
N CYS A 640 0.61 -3.33 52.87
CA CYS A 640 0.65 -2.85 51.50
C CYS A 640 0.45 -4.00 50.51
N PRO A 641 -0.24 -3.77 49.37
CA PRO A 641 -0.34 -4.75 48.30
C PRO A 641 0.99 -4.78 47.52
N CYS A 642 2.08 -5.25 48.14
CA CYS A 642 3.33 -5.40 47.43
C CYS A 642 3.31 -6.71 46.64
N LYS A 643 3.70 -6.61 45.36
CA LYS A 643 3.74 -7.71 44.38
C LYS A 643 4.59 -8.92 44.79
N TRP A 644 5.39 -8.79 45.86
CA TRP A 644 6.29 -9.84 46.37
C TRP A 644 5.54 -10.94 47.11
N CYS A 645 4.49 -10.61 47.87
CA CYS A 645 3.73 -11.59 48.65
C CYS A 645 2.72 -12.40 47.81
N GLN A 646 2.49 -12.01 46.55
CA GLN A 646 1.62 -12.72 45.60
C GLN A 646 2.37 -13.73 44.74
N TYR A 647 3.70 -13.79 44.82
CA TYR A 647 4.50 -14.80 44.12
C TYR A 647 4.42 -16.14 44.88
N SER A 648 3.42 -16.95 44.56
CA SER A 648 3.40 -18.36 44.96
C SER A 648 4.47 -19.13 44.17
N SER A 649 5.46 -19.64 44.88
CA SER A 649 6.63 -20.36 44.39
C SER A 649 6.29 -21.77 43.86
N THR A 650 5.71 -21.88 42.67
CA THR A 650 5.51 -23.20 42.03
C THR A 650 5.96 -23.33 40.58
N GLU A 651 6.32 -22.27 39.87
CA GLU A 651 6.87 -22.38 38.51
C GLU A 651 8.33 -21.93 38.49
N ASN A 652 9.24 -22.88 38.27
CA ASN A 652 10.64 -22.59 37.99
C ASN A 652 10.69 -21.69 36.74
N SER A 653 11.21 -20.47 36.87
CA SER A 653 11.62 -19.66 35.73
C SER A 653 12.86 -20.31 35.10
N GLU A 654 12.67 -21.34 34.27
CA GLU A 654 13.77 -22.06 33.64
C GLU A 654 14.28 -21.26 32.43
N TYR A 655 15.20 -20.33 32.71
CA TYR A 655 15.88 -19.57 31.67
C TYR A 655 16.75 -20.46 30.80
N LYS A 656 16.68 -20.26 29.48
CA LYS A 656 17.65 -20.85 28.55
C LYS A 656 18.95 -20.05 28.60
N VAL A 657 19.94 -20.58 29.30
CA VAL A 657 21.25 -19.95 29.43
C VAL A 657 22.14 -20.26 28.21
N ARG A 658 22.80 -19.23 27.69
CA ARG A 658 23.75 -19.30 26.57
C ARG A 658 25.10 -18.75 27.04
N TYR A 659 26.16 -19.50 26.82
CA TYR A 659 27.52 -19.10 27.17
C TYR A 659 28.29 -18.67 25.94
N VAL A 660 28.87 -17.46 25.97
CA VAL A 660 29.55 -16.82 24.85
C VAL A 660 30.93 -16.34 25.30
N TYR A 661 31.95 -16.66 24.50
CA TYR A 661 33.32 -16.19 24.66
C TYR A 661 33.76 -15.40 23.43
N ILE A 662 34.14 -14.14 23.63
CA ILE A 662 34.60 -13.24 22.60
C ILE A 662 36.11 -13.01 22.75
N THR A 663 36.87 -13.19 21.68
CA THR A 663 38.34 -13.19 21.70
C THR A 663 38.95 -12.30 20.63
N GLY A 664 40.23 -11.95 20.81
CA GLY A 664 41.01 -11.21 19.82
C GLY A 664 40.88 -9.69 19.92
N LEU A 665 40.38 -9.17 21.04
CA LEU A 665 40.09 -7.74 21.24
C LEU A 665 41.34 -6.86 21.52
N SER A 666 42.56 -7.36 21.25
CA SER A 666 43.81 -6.61 21.45
C SER A 666 44.27 -5.90 20.17
N ASN A 667 44.93 -4.74 20.32
CA ASN A 667 45.38 -3.89 19.21
C ASN A 667 46.42 -4.52 18.26
N ASP A 668 47.02 -5.66 18.62
CA ASP A 668 48.00 -6.37 17.78
C ASP A 668 47.37 -7.30 16.74
N ALA A 669 46.03 -7.38 16.68
CA ALA A 669 45.36 -8.21 15.71
C ALA A 669 45.33 -7.55 14.31
N PRO A 670 45.66 -8.31 13.24
CA PRO A 670 45.72 -7.76 11.89
C PRO A 670 44.36 -7.23 11.43
N LYS A 671 44.34 -5.98 10.93
CA LYS A 671 43.14 -5.37 10.35
C LYS A 671 42.63 -6.22 9.17
N PRO A 672 41.33 -6.55 9.09
CA PRO A 672 40.79 -7.37 8.01
C PRO A 672 40.96 -6.68 6.64
N SER A 673 41.42 -7.45 5.65
CA SER A 673 41.50 -7.00 4.26
C SER A 673 40.15 -7.13 3.55
N LYS A 674 39.59 -6.00 3.12
CA LYS A 674 38.47 -5.81 2.17
C LYS A 674 37.09 -6.38 2.57
N GLU A 675 36.11 -5.48 2.50
CA GLU A 675 34.69 -5.63 2.77
C GLU A 675 34.06 -6.85 2.10
N LYS A 676 33.60 -7.79 2.93
CA LYS A 676 32.53 -8.73 2.60
C LYS A 676 31.61 -8.84 3.81
N TYR A 677 30.48 -8.14 3.77
CA TYR A 677 29.42 -8.29 4.76
C TYR A 677 28.85 -9.71 4.70
N ARG A 678 28.98 -10.46 5.78
CA ARG A 678 28.23 -11.71 6.01
C ARG A 678 27.55 -11.61 7.35
N ALA A 679 26.23 -11.71 7.40
CA ALA A 679 25.50 -11.96 8.64
C ALA A 679 26.19 -13.10 9.43
N ALA A 680 26.28 -12.97 10.75
CA ALA A 680 26.72 -14.05 11.62
C ALA A 680 25.67 -15.18 11.55
N GLY A 681 25.75 -16.01 10.51
CA GLY A 681 25.03 -17.27 10.45
C GLY A 681 25.49 -18.20 11.56
N SER A 682 24.67 -19.21 11.86
CA SER A 682 24.97 -20.29 12.79
C SER A 682 26.44 -20.76 12.64
N PRO A 683 27.15 -21.05 13.75
CA PRO A 683 28.59 -21.28 13.74
C PRO A 683 29.01 -22.26 12.65
N LYS A 684 29.83 -21.80 11.69
CA LYS A 684 30.52 -22.70 10.75
C LYS A 684 31.64 -23.41 11.51
N ARG A 685 31.33 -24.49 12.20
CA ARG A 685 32.26 -25.62 12.30
C ARG A 685 31.79 -26.70 11.35
N LYS A 686 32.71 -27.15 10.49
CA LYS A 686 32.64 -28.47 9.85
C LYS A 686 32.33 -29.51 10.93
N ILE A 687 31.06 -29.86 11.05
CA ILE A 687 30.58 -31.09 11.67
C ILE A 687 29.55 -31.56 10.66
N SER A 688 29.90 -32.61 9.90
CA SER A 688 28.92 -33.38 9.16
C SER A 688 27.72 -33.64 10.09
N PRO A 689 26.47 -33.47 9.64
CA PRO A 689 25.32 -33.65 10.52
C PRO A 689 25.39 -35.05 11.13
N PRO A 690 25.51 -35.20 12.46
CA PRO A 690 25.20 -36.48 13.07
C PRO A 690 23.69 -36.66 12.89
N ALA A 691 23.31 -37.88 12.55
CA ALA A 691 21.93 -38.29 12.39
C ALA A 691 21.03 -37.76 13.51
N VAL A 692 19.79 -37.45 13.12
CA VAL A 692 18.59 -37.27 13.93
C VAL A 692 18.74 -37.87 15.34
N ASN A 693 18.96 -37.01 16.36
CA ASN A 693 19.02 -37.23 17.82
C ASN A 693 20.31 -36.78 18.54
N SER A 694 20.65 -35.48 18.51
CA SER A 694 21.46 -34.91 19.61
C SER A 694 21.06 -33.47 19.96
N LYS A 695 20.51 -33.29 21.16
CA LYS A 695 20.44 -31.97 21.82
C LYS A 695 21.88 -31.55 22.11
N VAL A 696 22.45 -30.65 21.33
CA VAL A 696 23.72 -29.99 21.71
C VAL A 696 23.37 -28.94 22.76
N GLU A 697 23.48 -29.31 24.03
CA GLU A 697 23.27 -28.40 25.16
C GLU A 697 24.41 -27.37 25.25
N ASN A 698 24.05 -26.09 25.32
CA ASN A 698 24.98 -24.99 25.58
C ASN A 698 25.25 -24.96 27.09
N THR A 699 26.45 -25.37 27.50
CA THR A 699 26.90 -25.42 28.89
C THR A 699 28.19 -24.61 29.04
N PRO A 700 28.64 -24.26 30.27
CA PRO A 700 29.92 -23.57 30.45
C PRO A 700 31.12 -24.32 29.85
N ASP A 701 31.02 -25.65 29.71
CA ASP A 701 32.06 -26.50 29.10
C ASP A 701 31.97 -26.54 27.55
N ARG A 702 30.82 -26.14 26.98
CA ARG A 702 30.46 -26.14 25.54
C ARG A 702 29.89 -24.78 25.08
N PHE A 703 30.66 -23.71 25.28
CA PHE A 703 30.30 -22.34 24.92
C PHE A 703 30.51 -22.00 23.43
N ALA A 704 29.80 -20.96 22.95
CA ALA A 704 30.03 -20.37 21.63
C ALA A 704 31.24 -19.43 21.65
N LYS A 705 32.14 -19.55 20.66
CA LYS A 705 33.36 -18.74 20.56
C LYS A 705 33.31 -17.83 19.33
N PHE A 706 33.48 -16.53 19.52
CA PHE A 706 33.56 -15.53 18.45
C PHE A 706 34.92 -14.80 18.51
N GLY A 707 35.72 -14.90 17.45
CA GLY A 707 36.88 -14.03 17.22
C GLY A 707 36.55 -12.79 16.39
N LEU A 708 37.54 -11.91 16.18
CA LEU A 708 37.45 -10.71 15.34
C LEU A 708 36.90 -10.99 13.93
N GLU A 709 37.18 -12.16 13.37
CA GLU A 709 36.69 -12.61 12.07
C GLU A 709 35.16 -12.75 12.00
N HIS A 710 34.48 -12.73 13.15
CA HIS A 710 33.01 -12.75 13.26
C HIS A 710 32.42 -11.37 13.56
N MET A 711 33.25 -10.33 13.67
CA MET A 711 32.84 -8.96 14.02
C MET A 711 32.76 -8.09 12.77
N PHE A 712 31.80 -7.18 12.78
CA PHE A 712 31.69 -6.09 11.81
C PHE A 712 32.38 -4.87 12.40
N PHE A 713 33.21 -4.19 11.61
CA PHE A 713 33.90 -2.97 12.01
C PHE A 713 33.23 -1.74 11.42
#